data_AF-A0A8H5KZS3-F1
#
_entry.id   AF-A0A8H5KZS3-F1
#
_cell.length_a   1.000
_cell.length_b   1.000
_cell.length_c   1.000
_cell.angle_alpha   90.00
_cell.angle_beta   90.00
_cell.angle_gamma   90.00
#
_symmetry.space_group_name_H-M   'P 1'
#
loop_
_entity.id
_entity.type
_entity.pdbx_description
1 polymer ?
#
loop_
_entity_poly.entity_id
_entity_poly.type
_entity_poly.pdbx_seq_one_letter_code
_entity_poly.pdbx_strand_id
1 'polypeptide(L)'
;MASLTTNPPRSILIGKQKDQVHANARIVHGKARSNGSDVSDTEYPVVPIPAYLTDEASSNDSYRASQPSSLRSWIPESVGTPDTQRTSVVSRPGSKGTDLIAPIPRLPVSISNNTSVGSRSDAGHSSTPSLDNEITPVPQPSAERAGGPVSKSDGAEQAKPKVETVTEDDVGNAVLLKRGKRKVTTQKYVLTAGLVAVNFMFIFASWYWPRYYYIYLPFISFPLVLNCIMIASIAVFTFIHWVSPEKQIKPSTPENMVYVIPCYNETLEECTRSLDSLVNQTGLENHKKGIMVICDGRVRGPGMTKTTGDYLNEDIFLHQTQRKKIRGAYTAWDGQQMDIEISKGFYKGLPFYCIVKDQNQGKRDSLIVIRSFLYKFNTRAQNPQSIFSREFLDSMTSWLENEVKMDSVDHLIGMDADTVFEDKCVTELLKESYYPNTVGVCGYVAVDFKDGNWNLWSMYQSAEYTIAQGLRRLHQSIATKKVSCLPGCCQLLKICDETCGDLVLIDLFGYFPKHMDGMLKRIRATASEDRNHICQLLVTFPHAQTRQALHARAYTDVPHSWNVFLSQRRRWTLGATSNDLLLFCAWNTQWWERIVAFSNVLTWSLNVFVIASIGCMIVAFMSQPWWLIMCFAGVMIIPLLYYAIMATWLPRNLVERAQFLLGLAVFVFLGPFLNIAVMLYAVVNMDNFGWGKTRKVVTDDSEEKASQKEGVYSDSSLTEPKEKAGTGV
;
A
#
# COMPACT_ATOMS: atom_id res chain seq x y z
N MET A 1 -16.27 -8.00 48.82
CA MET A 1 -14.84 -7.98 49.21
C MET A 1 -14.04 -8.55 48.05
N ALA A 2 -13.06 -7.91 47.41
CA ALA A 2 -12.55 -6.56 47.45
C ALA A 2 -12.03 -6.25 46.03
N SER A 3 -12.41 -5.09 45.50
CA SER A 3 -11.92 -4.49 44.26
C SER A 3 -10.91 -3.42 44.66
N LEU A 4 -9.71 -3.42 44.06
CA LEU A 4 -8.76 -2.31 44.16
C LEU A 4 -8.42 -1.81 42.75
N THR A 5 -9.04 -0.68 42.44
CA THR A 5 -8.80 0.21 41.32
C THR A 5 -7.57 1.09 41.56
N THR A 6 -6.67 1.18 40.60
CA THR A 6 -5.56 2.15 40.57
C THR A 6 -5.86 3.29 39.59
N ASN A 7 -5.89 4.53 40.10
CA ASN A 7 -6.05 5.77 39.34
C ASN A 7 -4.77 6.18 38.56
N PRO A 8 -4.88 6.95 37.46
CA PRO A 8 -3.75 7.53 36.74
C PRO A 8 -3.39 8.94 37.26
N PRO A 9 -2.15 9.44 37.09
CA PRO A 9 -1.80 10.81 37.46
C PRO A 9 -2.05 11.83 36.33
N ARG A 10 -2.32 13.05 36.80
CA ARG A 10 -2.74 14.26 36.09
C ARG A 10 -1.67 14.88 35.18
N SER A 11 -2.21 15.58 34.19
CA SER A 11 -1.63 16.57 33.27
C SER A 11 -0.79 17.67 33.94
N ILE A 12 0.35 18.01 33.32
CA ILE A 12 1.10 19.25 33.56
C ILE A 12 1.21 20.04 32.25
N LEU A 13 0.72 21.29 32.30
CA LEU A 13 0.89 22.35 31.33
C LEU A 13 2.37 22.70 31.16
N ILE A 14 2.88 22.74 29.93
CA ILE A 14 4.18 23.34 29.61
C ILE A 14 3.94 24.61 28.79
N GLY A 15 4.30 25.74 29.40
CA GLY A 15 4.33 27.06 28.81
C GLY A 15 5.49 27.23 27.84
N LYS A 16 5.29 28.17 26.91
CA LYS A 16 6.29 28.70 25.98
C LYS A 16 7.40 29.40 26.74
N GLN A 17 8.66 29.12 26.41
CA GLN A 17 9.74 30.08 26.67
C GLN A 17 10.77 30.06 25.54
N LYS A 18 11.04 31.27 25.05
CA LYS A 18 11.98 31.64 23.99
C LYS A 18 13.43 31.44 24.44
N ASP A 19 14.27 31.09 23.48
CA ASP A 19 15.73 31.13 23.56
C ASP A 19 16.23 32.52 23.95
N GLN A 20 17.11 32.57 24.96
CA GLN A 20 18.15 33.57 25.06
C GLN A 20 19.48 32.92 25.43
N VAL A 21 20.43 33.16 24.53
CA VAL A 21 21.86 32.93 24.62
C VAL A 21 22.44 33.76 25.77
N HIS A 22 23.29 33.17 26.63
CA HIS A 22 24.62 33.72 26.95
C HIS A 22 25.43 32.84 27.93
N ALA A 23 26.62 32.49 27.46
CA ALA A 23 27.93 32.50 28.13
C ALA A 23 28.10 31.86 29.53
N ASN A 24 28.84 30.74 29.51
CA ASN A 24 29.61 30.21 30.64
C ASN A 24 30.70 31.19 31.10
N ALA A 25 30.76 31.44 32.41
CA ALA A 25 31.98 31.87 33.10
C ALA A 25 32.03 31.31 34.55
N ARG A 26 32.90 30.31 34.70
CA ARG A 26 33.92 30.12 35.75
C ARG A 26 33.57 30.27 37.26
N ILE A 27 34.01 29.22 37.97
CA ILE A 27 34.81 29.22 39.23
C ILE A 27 34.01 29.40 40.54
N VAL A 28 34.25 28.74 41.68
CA VAL A 28 34.99 27.57 42.21
C VAL A 28 34.58 27.53 43.70
N HIS A 29 34.51 26.33 44.30
CA HIS A 29 34.47 26.02 45.75
C HIS A 29 33.29 26.59 46.57
N GLY A 30 32.69 25.86 47.51
CA GLY A 30 33.01 24.57 48.10
C GLY A 30 32.38 24.52 49.50
N LYS A 31 32.08 23.29 49.95
CA LYS A 31 31.69 22.89 51.33
C LYS A 31 30.37 23.48 51.85
N ALA A 32 29.62 22.85 52.75
CA ALA A 32 29.49 21.49 53.26
C ALA A 32 28.41 21.58 54.34
N ARG A 33 27.66 20.47 54.57
CA ARG A 33 26.92 20.13 55.79
C ARG A 33 25.71 21.01 56.14
N SER A 34 24.64 20.53 56.75
CA SER A 34 24.21 19.22 57.23
C SER A 34 22.82 19.38 57.85
N ASN A 35 21.97 18.37 57.67
CA ASN A 35 21.05 17.73 58.65
C ASN A 35 19.94 18.51 59.39
N GLY A 36 18.82 17.78 59.53
CA GLY A 36 17.72 17.94 60.49
C GLY A 36 16.43 18.36 59.78
N SER A 37 15.41 17.52 59.50
CA SER A 37 14.54 16.73 60.41
C SER A 37 13.86 17.68 61.42
N ASP A 38 12.54 17.73 61.66
CA ASP A 38 11.47 16.74 61.80
C ASP A 38 10.15 17.56 62.05
N VAL A 39 8.96 17.20 61.54
CA VAL A 39 7.84 16.50 62.26
C VAL A 39 6.62 17.39 62.63
N SER A 40 5.41 16.88 62.26
CA SER A 40 4.04 17.00 62.87
C SER A 40 3.39 18.38 63.11
N ASP A 41 2.09 18.60 63.24
CA ASP A 41 0.78 17.92 63.08
C ASP A 41 -0.31 19.00 63.36
N THR A 42 -1.61 18.65 63.32
CA THR A 42 -2.81 19.36 63.88
C THR A 42 -3.38 20.53 63.04
N GLU A 43 -4.68 20.82 62.90
CA GLU A 43 -5.96 20.39 63.51
C GLU A 43 -7.16 20.93 62.66
N TYR A 44 -8.38 20.40 62.87
CA TYR A 44 -9.69 20.76 62.25
C TYR A 44 -10.33 22.07 62.81
N PRO A 45 -11.35 22.73 62.17
CA PRO A 45 -12.83 22.42 62.28
C PRO A 45 -13.66 22.71 60.97
N VAL A 46 -14.77 22.05 60.54
CA VAL A 46 -16.17 21.77 61.00
C VAL A 46 -17.27 22.82 60.61
N VAL A 47 -18.15 22.42 59.64
CA VAL A 47 -19.65 22.65 59.43
C VAL A 47 -20.18 23.96 58.77
N PRO A 48 -21.33 24.02 58.00
CA PRO A 48 -22.48 23.08 57.82
C PRO A 48 -23.00 22.74 56.39
N ILE A 49 -23.95 21.79 56.38
CA ILE A 49 -24.78 21.17 55.31
C ILE A 49 -26.12 21.93 55.10
N PRO A 50 -26.82 21.77 53.95
CA PRO A 50 -28.22 21.33 53.98
C PRO A 50 -28.55 20.15 53.02
N ALA A 51 -29.63 19.44 53.36
CA ALA A 51 -30.03 18.09 52.93
C ALA A 51 -31.29 18.03 52.03
N TYR A 52 -31.68 16.79 51.68
CA TYR A 52 -32.92 16.26 51.06
C TYR A 52 -32.94 16.17 49.52
N LEU A 53 -33.34 15.07 48.84
CA LEU A 53 -34.29 13.97 49.12
C LEU A 53 -33.92 12.68 48.33
N THR A 54 -34.26 11.53 48.89
CA THR A 54 -34.21 10.15 48.36
C THR A 54 -35.51 9.75 47.64
N ASP A 55 -35.47 8.71 46.78
CA ASP A 55 -36.34 7.53 46.90
C ASP A 55 -35.94 6.38 45.95
N GLU A 56 -35.88 5.17 46.53
CA GLU A 56 -35.83 3.86 45.88
C GLU A 56 -37.26 3.28 45.76
N ALA A 57 -37.51 2.41 44.78
CA ALA A 57 -38.34 1.22 45.00
C ALA A 57 -38.09 0.14 43.92
N SER A 58 -37.84 -1.07 44.39
CA SER A 58 -37.84 -2.33 43.65
C SER A 58 -39.16 -3.07 43.93
N SER A 59 -39.60 -3.95 43.02
CA SER A 59 -40.44 -5.10 43.39
C SER A 59 -40.26 -6.26 42.41
N ASN A 60 -40.10 -7.44 42.99
CA ASN A 60 -40.08 -8.78 42.40
C ASN A 60 -41.50 -9.27 42.11
N ASP A 61 -41.64 -10.17 41.13
CA ASP A 61 -42.33 -11.48 41.22
C ASP A 61 -42.50 -12.09 39.80
N SER A 62 -42.84 -13.36 39.61
CA SER A 62 -42.16 -14.63 39.84
C SER A 62 -42.91 -15.70 39.00
N TYR A 63 -42.29 -16.85 38.68
CA TYR A 63 -42.93 -18.11 38.19
C TYR A 63 -43.49 -18.16 36.74
N ARG A 64 -43.47 -19.25 35.93
CA ARG A 64 -42.96 -20.64 36.00
C ARG A 64 -43.01 -21.25 34.57
N ALA A 65 -42.07 -22.16 34.33
CA ALA A 65 -41.92 -23.17 33.27
C ALA A 65 -43.06 -23.52 32.29
N SER A 66 -42.70 -23.72 31.01
CA SER A 66 -42.81 -25.03 30.31
C SER A 66 -42.21 -24.99 28.89
N GLN A 67 -41.19 -25.82 28.67
CA GLN A 67 -40.83 -26.45 27.37
C GLN A 67 -41.70 -27.72 27.22
N PRO A 68 -41.94 -28.33 26.03
CA PRO A 68 -40.86 -28.67 25.09
C PRO A 68 -41.17 -28.72 23.57
N SER A 69 -40.07 -28.70 22.83
CA SER A 69 -39.72 -29.28 21.52
C SER A 69 -40.79 -29.95 20.62
N SER A 70 -40.69 -29.70 19.31
CA SER A 70 -40.42 -30.77 18.32
C SER A 70 -40.04 -30.22 16.94
N LEU A 71 -39.12 -30.96 16.30
CA LEU A 71 -38.55 -30.80 14.96
C LEU A 71 -39.46 -31.36 13.85
N ARG A 72 -39.42 -30.76 12.66
CA ARG A 72 -39.39 -31.36 11.28
C ARG A 72 -39.59 -30.20 10.28
N SER A 73 -38.65 -29.78 9.43
CA SER A 73 -37.95 -30.42 8.29
C SER A 73 -38.74 -30.49 6.97
N TRP A 74 -38.16 -29.87 5.93
CA TRP A 74 -38.25 -30.10 4.46
C TRP A 74 -39.11 -29.18 3.55
N ILE A 75 -38.42 -28.24 2.87
CA ILE A 75 -38.27 -27.88 1.41
C ILE A 75 -39.48 -27.99 0.40
N PRO A 76 -39.38 -27.49 -0.87
CA PRO A 76 -39.67 -26.15 -1.45
C PRO A 76 -40.81 -26.14 -2.53
N GLU A 77 -41.19 -24.97 -3.06
CA GLU A 77 -41.63 -24.69 -4.47
C GLU A 77 -42.03 -23.18 -4.54
N SER A 78 -41.38 -22.30 -5.31
CA SER A 78 -41.33 -22.07 -6.78
C SER A 78 -42.51 -21.29 -7.37
N VAL A 79 -42.18 -20.10 -7.90
CA VAL A 79 -42.73 -19.41 -9.11
C VAL A 79 -44.19 -18.91 -9.11
N GLY A 80 -44.35 -17.61 -9.38
CA GLY A 80 -45.60 -17.02 -9.86
C GLY A 80 -45.68 -15.49 -9.77
N THR A 81 -45.21 -14.78 -10.80
CA THR A 81 -45.78 -13.51 -11.29
C THR A 81 -46.46 -13.82 -12.63
N PRO A 82 -47.36 -12.99 -13.21
CA PRO A 82 -47.56 -11.54 -13.01
C PRO A 82 -49.05 -11.08 -12.91
N ASP A 83 -49.31 -9.81 -12.56
CA ASP A 83 -50.09 -8.89 -13.43
C ASP A 83 -50.34 -7.47 -12.87
N THR A 84 -50.00 -6.50 -13.75
CA THR A 84 -50.63 -5.23 -14.16
C THR A 84 -51.42 -4.25 -13.23
N GLN A 85 -50.98 -2.97 -13.34
CA GLN A 85 -51.74 -1.71 -13.52
C GLN A 85 -52.61 -1.08 -12.39
N ARG A 86 -52.27 0.14 -11.91
CA ARG A 86 -52.79 1.46 -12.37
C ARG A 86 -52.38 2.64 -11.45
N THR A 87 -51.86 3.68 -12.11
CA THR A 87 -51.94 5.15 -11.89
C THR A 87 -52.70 5.73 -10.69
N SER A 88 -52.09 6.73 -10.02
CA SER A 88 -52.67 8.08 -9.85
C SER A 88 -51.64 9.13 -9.41
N VAL A 89 -51.65 10.26 -10.12
CA VAL A 89 -50.99 11.54 -9.87
C VAL A 89 -51.72 12.30 -8.75
N VAL A 90 -51.03 13.19 -8.01
CA VAL A 90 -51.42 14.61 -7.72
C VAL A 90 -50.73 15.20 -6.45
N SER A 91 -49.98 16.28 -6.72
CA SER A 91 -49.70 17.52 -5.96
C SER A 91 -49.05 17.57 -4.57
N ARG A 92 -47.98 18.37 -4.52
CA ARG A 92 -47.49 19.19 -3.38
C ARG A 92 -48.56 20.17 -2.86
N PRO A 93 -48.40 20.64 -1.60
CA PRO A 93 -47.98 22.04 -1.42
C PRO A 93 -46.88 22.21 -0.36
N GLY A 94 -46.09 23.28 -0.49
CA GLY A 94 -45.02 23.64 0.45
C GLY A 94 -45.45 24.57 1.57
N SER A 95 -44.64 24.63 2.63
CA SER A 95 -43.97 25.84 3.14
C SER A 95 -43.69 25.77 4.64
N LYS A 96 -42.64 26.53 5.02
CA LYS A 96 -42.23 27.01 6.35
C LYS A 96 -41.20 26.17 7.11
N GLY A 97 -40.03 26.79 7.23
CA GLY A 97 -38.90 26.30 7.99
C GLY A 97 -38.99 26.59 9.48
N THR A 98 -37.99 26.12 10.18
CA THR A 98 -37.58 26.59 11.49
C THR A 98 -36.12 26.19 11.69
N ASP A 99 -35.34 27.18 12.12
CA ASP A 99 -33.91 27.13 12.38
C ASP A 99 -33.56 26.10 13.47
N LEU A 100 -32.55 25.27 13.22
CA LEU A 100 -31.80 24.62 14.28
C LEU A 100 -30.29 24.75 14.00
N ILE A 101 -29.68 25.56 14.85
CA ILE A 101 -28.26 25.84 14.99
C ILE A 101 -27.51 24.53 15.26
N ALA A 102 -26.55 24.18 14.40
CA ALA A 102 -25.59 23.10 14.63
C ALA A 102 -24.17 23.68 14.79
N PRO A 103 -23.34 23.14 15.70
CA PRO A 103 -22.08 23.75 16.11
C PRO A 103 -20.97 23.55 15.07
N ILE A 104 -20.22 24.62 14.81
CA ILE A 104 -19.04 24.69 13.95
C ILE A 104 -17.85 23.99 14.63
N PRO A 105 -17.24 22.94 14.05
CA PRO A 105 -15.96 22.42 14.52
C PRO A 105 -14.82 23.34 14.06
N ARG A 106 -14.01 23.80 15.03
CA ARG A 106 -12.86 24.68 14.81
C ARG A 106 -11.76 23.97 14.02
N LEU A 107 -11.38 24.55 12.90
CA LEU A 107 -10.16 24.23 12.14
C LEU A 107 -8.90 24.49 13.01
N PRO A 108 -7.89 23.60 13.01
CA PRO A 108 -6.57 23.93 13.51
C PRO A 108 -5.80 24.75 12.46
N VAL A 109 -5.36 25.94 12.88
CA VAL A 109 -4.52 26.88 12.13
C VAL A 109 -3.15 26.24 11.85
N SER A 110 -2.83 26.00 10.58
CA SER A 110 -1.46 25.63 10.17
C SER A 110 -0.60 26.89 10.07
N ILE A 111 0.41 26.96 10.92
CA ILE A 111 1.45 27.99 10.92
C ILE A 111 2.35 27.78 9.69
N SER A 112 2.25 28.67 8.72
CA SER A 112 3.20 28.81 7.60
C SER A 112 4.48 29.46 8.11
N ASN A 113 5.59 28.72 8.18
CA ASN A 113 6.92 29.29 8.33
C ASN A 113 7.59 29.38 6.95
N ASN A 114 7.38 30.51 6.27
CA ASN A 114 8.27 30.98 5.21
C ASN A 114 9.17 32.07 5.80
N THR A 115 10.45 31.78 5.95
CA THR A 115 11.50 32.79 6.16
C THR A 115 12.18 33.02 4.82
N SER A 116 11.73 34.04 4.09
CA SER A 116 12.52 34.71 3.05
C SER A 116 12.91 36.09 3.57
N VAL A 117 14.21 36.30 3.75
CA VAL A 117 14.80 37.59 4.09
C VAL A 117 14.58 38.55 2.92
N GLY A 118 13.94 39.67 3.20
CA GLY A 118 13.52 40.64 2.21
C GLY A 118 14.61 41.65 1.81
N SER A 119 14.32 42.36 0.74
CA SER A 119 14.82 43.70 0.46
C SER A 119 13.92 44.35 -0.59
N ARG A 120 13.08 45.31 -0.19
CA ARG A 120 12.96 46.67 -0.79
C ARG A 120 11.69 47.42 -0.34
N SER A 121 11.95 48.51 0.39
CA SER A 121 11.35 49.86 0.33
C SER A 121 9.95 50.05 -0.27
N ASP A 122 9.01 50.35 0.63
CA ASP A 122 8.11 51.51 0.74
C ASP A 122 7.33 52.13 -0.45
N ALA A 123 6.09 52.51 -0.06
CA ALA A 123 5.08 53.38 -0.66
C ALA A 123 4.30 52.78 -1.85
N GLY A 124 2.97 52.77 -1.91
CA GLY A 124 1.93 53.51 -1.18
C GLY A 124 0.87 53.97 -2.20
N HIS A 125 -0.41 53.79 -1.87
CA HIS A 125 -1.62 54.32 -2.52
C HIS A 125 -2.31 53.55 -3.68
N SER A 126 -3.40 52.86 -3.32
CA SER A 126 -4.81 53.25 -3.57
C SER A 126 -5.30 53.61 -4.98
N SER A 127 -6.45 53.01 -5.30
CA SER A 127 -7.60 53.47 -6.11
C SER A 127 -7.56 53.39 -7.65
N THR A 128 -8.37 52.46 -8.17
CA THR A 128 -9.16 52.52 -9.42
C THR A 128 -10.24 53.62 -9.33
N PRO A 129 -10.70 54.28 -10.43
CA PRO A 129 -11.62 53.63 -11.40
C PRO A 129 -11.61 54.11 -12.88
N SER A 130 -12.22 53.26 -13.73
CA SER A 130 -13.14 53.53 -14.87
C SER A 130 -12.73 54.25 -16.19
N LEU A 131 -13.07 53.54 -17.29
CA LEU A 131 -13.69 53.91 -18.59
C LEU A 131 -12.98 54.72 -19.70
N ASP A 132 -13.14 54.16 -20.91
CA ASP A 132 -13.35 54.73 -22.26
C ASP A 132 -12.21 55.32 -23.13
N ASN A 133 -12.06 54.70 -24.32
CA ASN A 133 -12.19 55.27 -25.68
C ASN A 133 -11.19 54.75 -26.74
N GLU A 134 -11.73 54.72 -27.97
CA GLU A 134 -11.31 54.04 -29.19
C GLU A 134 -10.58 55.00 -30.18
N ILE A 135 -9.84 54.42 -31.16
CA ILE A 135 -9.59 54.88 -32.56
C ILE A 135 -8.42 55.87 -32.89
N THR A 136 -7.30 55.30 -33.42
CA THR A 136 -6.43 55.61 -34.63
C THR A 136 -5.92 57.04 -34.99
N PRO A 137 -5.05 57.28 -36.04
CA PRO A 137 -3.74 56.72 -36.47
C PRO A 137 -2.63 57.77 -36.94
N VAL A 138 -1.32 57.37 -36.96
CA VAL A 138 -0.20 57.58 -37.99
C VAL A 138 0.27 59.05 -38.34
N PRO A 139 1.58 59.44 -38.61
CA PRO A 139 2.52 58.90 -39.65
C PRO A 139 4.08 58.92 -39.47
N GLN A 140 4.69 58.17 -40.42
CA GLN A 140 6.05 57.93 -40.99
C GLN A 140 7.02 59.14 -41.25
N PRO A 141 8.32 59.00 -41.69
CA PRO A 141 8.83 58.34 -42.95
C PRO A 141 10.26 57.67 -42.85
N SER A 142 10.93 57.00 -43.83
CA SER A 142 11.01 57.09 -45.31
C SER A 142 11.76 55.90 -46.00
N ALA A 143 11.36 55.57 -47.26
CA ALA A 143 12.07 55.08 -48.49
C ALA A 143 12.90 53.74 -48.53
N GLU A 144 12.52 52.68 -49.28
CA GLU A 144 12.70 52.35 -50.75
C GLU A 144 14.17 52.27 -51.25
N ARG A 145 14.71 51.34 -52.08
CA ARG A 145 14.28 50.34 -53.11
C ARG A 145 15.52 49.48 -53.50
N ALA A 146 15.49 48.15 -53.74
CA ALA A 146 15.36 47.43 -55.03
C ALA A 146 16.56 46.46 -55.37
N GLY A 147 16.26 45.24 -55.84
CA GLY A 147 17.06 44.43 -56.81
C GLY A 147 18.08 43.38 -56.31
N GLY A 148 17.87 42.08 -56.60
CA GLY A 148 18.87 40.98 -56.41
C GLY A 148 19.83 40.79 -57.61
N PRO A 149 20.51 39.63 -57.85
CA PRO A 149 20.64 38.41 -57.03
C PRO A 149 22.07 37.73 -56.99
N VAL A 150 22.20 36.65 -56.21
CA VAL A 150 23.19 35.52 -56.22
C VAL A 150 24.71 35.78 -56.06
N SER A 151 25.29 35.24 -54.97
CA SER A 151 26.52 34.42 -55.01
C SER A 151 26.63 33.50 -53.78
N LYS A 152 26.99 32.23 -54.02
CA LYS A 152 27.38 31.24 -53.02
C LYS A 152 28.83 31.52 -52.58
N SER A 153 29.11 31.36 -51.29
CA SER A 153 30.44 30.96 -50.83
C SER A 153 30.33 30.27 -49.46
N ASP A 154 30.87 29.06 -49.41
CA ASP A 154 30.99 28.20 -48.24
C ASP A 154 31.73 28.88 -47.07
N GLY A 155 31.23 28.63 -45.86
CA GLY A 155 31.88 29.05 -44.62
C GLY A 155 31.51 28.09 -43.49
N ALA A 156 32.47 27.26 -43.11
CA ALA A 156 32.38 26.29 -42.03
C ALA A 156 31.99 26.95 -40.69
N GLU A 157 30.84 26.59 -40.14
CA GLU A 157 30.48 26.94 -38.76
C GLU A 157 30.89 25.80 -37.83
N GLN A 158 32.01 25.97 -37.15
CA GLN A 158 32.44 25.14 -36.03
C GLN A 158 31.33 25.13 -34.97
N ALA A 159 30.81 23.94 -34.69
CA ALA A 159 29.92 23.69 -33.57
C ALA A 159 30.61 24.12 -32.26
N LYS A 160 30.18 25.25 -31.69
CA LYS A 160 30.52 25.64 -30.32
C LYS A 160 29.92 24.60 -29.36
N PRO A 161 30.69 24.02 -28.43
CA PRO A 161 30.12 23.15 -27.41
C PRO A 161 29.16 23.95 -26.55
N LYS A 162 27.94 23.45 -26.40
CA LYS A 162 26.95 23.94 -25.44
C LYS A 162 27.55 23.76 -24.05
N VAL A 163 28.07 24.84 -23.47
CA VAL A 163 28.47 24.87 -22.06
C VAL A 163 27.17 24.89 -21.26
N GLU A 164 26.78 23.74 -20.71
CA GLU A 164 25.76 23.68 -19.68
C GLU A 164 26.26 24.46 -18.47
N THR A 165 25.70 25.65 -18.25
CA THR A 165 25.90 26.42 -17.02
C THR A 165 25.22 25.67 -15.88
N VAL A 166 26.00 24.90 -15.13
CA VAL A 166 25.59 24.27 -13.87
C VAL A 166 25.18 25.39 -12.91
N THR A 167 23.91 25.46 -12.54
CA THR A 167 23.42 26.47 -11.61
C THR A 167 23.89 26.15 -10.18
N GLU A 168 24.00 27.13 -9.28
CA GLU A 168 24.40 26.88 -7.88
C GLU A 168 23.43 25.90 -7.17
N ASP A 169 22.16 25.89 -7.58
CA ASP A 169 21.14 24.94 -7.13
C ASP A 169 21.44 23.49 -7.57
N ASP A 170 22.01 23.30 -8.76
CA ASP A 170 22.44 21.98 -9.25
C ASP A 170 23.63 21.45 -8.44
N VAL A 171 24.57 22.32 -8.06
CA VAL A 171 25.69 21.96 -7.20
C VAL A 171 25.20 21.59 -5.80
N GLY A 172 24.28 22.38 -5.23
CA GLY A 172 23.65 22.11 -3.94
C GLY A 172 22.92 20.77 -3.92
N ASN A 173 22.10 20.50 -4.94
CA ASN A 173 21.38 19.24 -5.11
C ASN A 173 22.33 18.06 -5.30
N ALA A 174 23.40 18.19 -6.08
CA ALA A 174 24.42 17.15 -6.24
C ALA A 174 25.11 16.82 -4.90
N VAL A 175 25.42 17.84 -4.09
CA VAL A 175 25.99 17.67 -2.74
C VAL A 175 25.00 16.96 -1.81
N LEU A 176 23.73 17.37 -1.81
CA LEU A 176 22.69 16.73 -1.01
C LEU A 176 22.46 15.27 -1.43
N LEU A 177 22.47 14.98 -2.73
CA LEU A 177 22.33 13.63 -3.27
C LEU A 177 23.50 12.75 -2.87
N LYS A 178 24.73 13.26 -2.93
CA LYS A 178 25.93 12.55 -2.46
C LYS A 178 25.90 12.28 -0.96
N ARG A 179 25.50 13.28 -0.16
CA ARG A 179 25.33 13.14 1.31
C ARG A 179 24.22 12.15 1.65
N GLY A 180 23.10 12.22 0.93
CA GLY A 180 21.97 11.30 1.03
C GLY A 180 22.36 9.85 0.76
N LYS A 181 23.06 9.60 -0.35
CA LYS A 181 23.60 8.28 -0.70
C LYS A 181 24.53 7.76 0.42
N ARG A 182 25.47 8.59 0.88
CA ARG A 182 26.36 8.23 2.01
C ARG A 182 25.56 7.87 3.26
N LYS A 183 24.56 8.67 3.64
CA LYS A 183 23.69 8.41 4.79
C LYS A 183 22.98 7.06 4.69
N VAL A 184 22.38 6.74 3.54
CA VAL A 184 21.72 5.45 3.30
C VAL A 184 22.74 4.31 3.38
N THR A 185 23.90 4.45 2.73
CA THR A 185 24.96 3.43 2.77
C THR A 185 25.47 3.21 4.20
N THR A 186 25.68 4.27 4.98
CA THR A 186 26.06 4.15 6.39
C THR A 186 24.96 3.46 7.20
N GLN A 187 23.69 3.83 7.02
CA GLN A 187 22.57 3.16 7.69
C GLN A 187 22.46 1.68 7.32
N LYS A 188 22.73 1.33 6.06
CA LYS A 188 22.81 -0.05 5.59
C LYS A 188 23.90 -0.83 6.33
N TYR A 189 25.11 -0.30 6.41
CA TYR A 189 26.20 -0.97 7.11
C TYR A 189 25.97 -1.06 8.62
N VAL A 190 25.42 -0.01 9.24
CA VAL A 190 25.06 -0.03 10.67
C VAL A 190 23.99 -1.07 10.95
N LEU A 191 22.93 -1.13 10.14
CA LEU A 191 21.88 -2.13 10.29
C LEU A 191 22.44 -3.55 10.07
N THR A 192 23.25 -3.73 9.02
CA THR A 192 23.88 -5.03 8.72
C THR A 192 24.79 -5.48 9.86
N ALA A 193 25.65 -4.60 10.36
CA ALA A 193 26.53 -4.88 11.49
C ALA A 193 25.73 -5.19 12.76
N GLY A 194 24.64 -4.46 13.02
CA GLY A 194 23.72 -4.75 14.12
C GLY A 194 23.06 -6.12 14.00
N LEU A 195 22.56 -6.49 12.81
CA LEU A 195 21.99 -7.81 12.56
C LEU A 195 23.02 -8.93 12.76
N VAL A 196 24.23 -8.77 12.22
CA VAL A 196 25.32 -9.73 12.40
C VAL A 196 25.70 -9.86 13.87
N ALA A 197 25.88 -8.74 14.58
CA ALA A 197 26.25 -8.73 15.99
C ALA A 197 25.19 -9.39 16.87
N VAL A 198 23.91 -9.07 16.67
CA VAL A 198 22.81 -9.67 17.44
C VAL A 198 22.72 -11.17 17.18
N ASN A 199 22.73 -11.61 15.92
CA ASN A 199 22.68 -13.05 15.62
C ASN A 199 23.91 -13.77 16.18
N PHE A 200 25.11 -13.22 16.02
CA PHE A 200 26.33 -13.79 16.59
C PHE A 200 26.24 -13.90 18.11
N MET A 201 25.79 -12.85 18.79
CA MET A 201 25.61 -12.83 20.24
C MET A 201 24.65 -13.94 20.69
N PHE A 202 23.49 -14.07 20.06
CA PHE A 202 22.51 -15.12 20.41
C PHE A 202 23.03 -16.53 20.10
N ILE A 203 23.69 -16.74 18.96
CA ILE A 203 24.30 -18.03 18.61
C ILE A 203 25.37 -18.40 19.63
N PHE A 204 26.35 -17.50 19.85
CA PHE A 204 27.42 -17.71 20.82
C PHE A 204 26.87 -18.01 22.21
N ALA A 205 25.91 -17.19 22.68
CA ALA A 205 25.32 -17.37 23.99
C ALA A 205 24.58 -18.71 24.12
N SER A 206 23.84 -19.13 23.08
CA SER A 206 23.14 -20.42 23.06
C SER A 206 24.09 -21.62 23.07
N TRP A 207 25.27 -21.51 22.46
CA TRP A 207 26.26 -22.59 22.37
C TRP A 207 27.17 -22.66 23.60
N TYR A 208 27.55 -21.50 24.13
CA TYR A 208 28.46 -21.40 25.27
C TYR A 208 27.74 -21.62 26.60
N TRP A 209 26.46 -21.21 26.69
CA TRP A 209 25.63 -21.35 27.88
C TRP A 209 24.37 -22.20 27.62
N PRO A 210 24.51 -23.47 27.21
CA PRO A 210 23.38 -24.32 26.86
C PRO A 210 22.44 -24.59 28.05
N ARG A 211 22.95 -24.50 29.28
CA ARG A 211 22.14 -24.62 30.51
C ARG A 211 21.07 -23.53 30.66
N TYR A 212 21.27 -22.38 30.02
CA TYR A 212 20.37 -21.22 30.10
C TYR A 212 19.42 -21.13 28.91
N TYR A 213 19.08 -22.28 28.29
CA TYR A 213 18.20 -22.35 27.12
C TYR A 213 16.87 -21.60 27.29
N TYR A 214 16.32 -21.55 28.51
CA TYR A 214 15.08 -20.84 28.85
C TYR A 214 15.13 -19.32 28.62
N ILE A 215 16.33 -18.72 28.52
CA ILE A 215 16.51 -17.30 28.19
C ILE A 215 16.31 -17.05 26.70
N TYR A 216 16.78 -17.96 25.85
CA TYR A 216 16.74 -17.81 24.39
C TYR A 216 15.49 -18.41 23.77
N LEU A 217 14.90 -19.40 24.43
CA LEU A 217 13.69 -20.11 24.00
C LEU A 217 12.52 -19.16 23.67
N PRO A 218 12.24 -18.10 24.46
CA PRO A 218 11.18 -17.14 24.12
C PRO A 218 11.41 -16.50 22.75
N PHE A 219 12.64 -16.11 22.39
CA PHE A 219 12.92 -15.45 21.11
C PHE A 219 12.69 -16.39 19.90
N ILE A 220 12.95 -17.68 20.06
CA ILE A 220 12.73 -18.70 19.02
C ILE A 220 11.25 -19.07 18.93
N SER A 221 10.61 -19.29 20.08
CA SER A 221 9.24 -19.78 20.16
C SER A 221 8.18 -18.69 20.01
N PHE A 222 8.53 -17.41 20.16
CA PHE A 222 7.57 -16.30 20.15
C PHE A 222 6.66 -16.28 18.91
N PRO A 223 7.17 -16.41 17.66
CA PRO A 223 6.30 -16.43 16.48
C PRO A 223 5.40 -17.66 16.44
N LEU A 224 5.87 -18.81 16.92
CA LEU A 224 5.10 -20.06 16.97
C LEU A 224 3.98 -19.98 18.01
N VAL A 225 4.27 -19.41 19.19
CA VAL A 225 3.28 -19.16 20.24
C VAL A 225 2.22 -18.19 19.74
N LEU A 226 2.60 -17.11 19.05
CA LEU A 226 1.63 -16.20 18.44
C LEU A 226 0.78 -16.90 17.38
N ASN A 227 1.35 -17.78 16.56
CA ASN A 227 0.58 -18.60 15.62
C ASN A 227 -0.43 -19.50 16.35
N CYS A 228 -0.04 -20.15 17.46
CA CYS A 228 -0.96 -20.95 18.27
C CYS A 228 -2.10 -20.11 18.85
N ILE A 229 -1.79 -18.92 19.38
CA ILE A 229 -2.80 -17.98 19.89
C ILE A 229 -3.72 -17.52 18.77
N MET A 230 -3.20 -17.21 17.58
CA MET A 230 -4.01 -16.83 16.43
C MET A 230 -4.94 -17.98 16.01
N ILE A 231 -4.48 -19.23 16.01
CA ILE A 231 -5.30 -20.40 15.68
C ILE A 231 -6.43 -20.57 16.69
N ALA A 232 -6.12 -20.49 17.99
CA ALA A 232 -7.13 -20.56 19.05
C ALA A 232 -8.13 -19.39 18.94
N SER A 233 -7.63 -18.18 18.70
CA SER A 233 -8.44 -16.98 18.45
C SER A 233 -9.35 -17.17 17.23
N ILE A 234 -8.85 -17.69 16.12
CA ILE A 234 -9.65 -17.99 14.93
C ILE A 234 -10.79 -18.94 15.28
N ALA A 235 -10.51 -20.03 15.99
CA ALA A 235 -11.54 -20.99 16.40
C ALA A 235 -12.61 -20.33 17.29
N VAL A 236 -12.19 -19.51 18.26
CA VAL A 236 -13.11 -18.79 19.16
C VAL A 236 -13.96 -17.77 18.39
N PHE A 237 -13.37 -16.90 17.58
CA PHE A 237 -14.09 -15.88 16.83
C PHE A 237 -14.99 -16.48 15.73
N THR A 238 -14.56 -17.56 15.08
CA THR A 238 -15.43 -18.30 14.15
C THR A 238 -16.63 -18.90 14.88
N PHE A 239 -16.43 -19.45 16.08
CA PHE A 239 -17.55 -19.95 16.90
C PHE A 239 -18.49 -18.82 17.34
N ILE A 240 -17.95 -17.68 17.77
CA ILE A 240 -18.75 -16.50 18.13
C ILE A 240 -19.57 -16.00 16.94
N HIS A 241 -18.99 -15.88 15.75
CA HIS A 241 -19.71 -15.47 14.54
C HIS A 241 -20.73 -16.50 14.08
N TRP A 242 -20.52 -17.78 14.35
CA TRP A 242 -21.50 -18.82 14.08
C TRP A 242 -22.72 -18.72 15.00
N VAL A 243 -22.52 -18.44 16.30
CA VAL A 243 -23.60 -18.28 17.28
C VAL A 243 -24.30 -16.92 17.14
N SER A 244 -23.54 -15.86 16.89
CA SER A 244 -24.01 -14.49 16.76
C SER A 244 -23.40 -13.82 15.53
N PRO A 245 -23.98 -14.03 14.34
CA PRO A 245 -23.51 -13.41 13.11
C PRO A 245 -23.51 -11.89 13.21
N GLU A 246 -22.41 -11.28 12.77
CA GLU A 246 -22.30 -9.83 12.66
C GLU A 246 -23.27 -9.34 11.57
N LYS A 247 -24.05 -8.29 11.85
CA LYS A 247 -25.05 -7.78 10.91
C LYS A 247 -24.37 -7.04 9.76
N GLN A 248 -24.73 -7.41 8.54
CA GLN A 248 -24.34 -6.68 7.33
C GLN A 248 -25.29 -5.51 7.09
N ILE A 249 -24.73 -4.34 6.77
CA ILE A 249 -25.46 -3.13 6.40
C ILE A 249 -25.45 -3.05 4.87
N LYS A 250 -26.44 -3.68 4.25
CA LYS A 250 -26.61 -3.58 2.79
C LYS A 250 -27.19 -2.21 2.44
N PRO A 251 -26.64 -1.50 1.45
CA PRO A 251 -27.23 -0.25 1.00
C PRO A 251 -28.57 -0.51 0.31
N SER A 252 -29.44 0.50 0.35
CA SER A 252 -30.77 0.46 -0.27
C SER A 252 -30.72 0.57 -1.79
N THR A 253 -29.65 1.14 -2.33
CA THR A 253 -29.40 1.30 -3.77
C THR A 253 -28.14 0.56 -4.19
N PRO A 254 -28.08 0.03 -5.43
CA PRO A 254 -26.86 -0.54 -5.97
C PRO A 254 -25.71 0.46 -5.95
N GLU A 255 -24.53 0.00 -5.58
CA GLU A 255 -23.32 0.78 -5.43
C GLU A 255 -22.67 1.06 -6.78
N ASN A 256 -22.07 2.24 -6.90
CA ASN A 256 -21.30 2.65 -8.05
C ASN A 256 -19.85 2.21 -7.86
N MET A 257 -19.29 1.44 -8.80
CA MET A 257 -17.89 0.97 -8.72
C MET A 257 -17.05 1.28 -9.97
N VAL A 258 -15.76 1.52 -9.74
CA VAL A 258 -14.75 1.68 -10.79
C VAL A 258 -13.69 0.58 -10.64
N TYR A 259 -13.43 -0.15 -11.71
CA TYR A 259 -12.36 -1.13 -11.79
C TYR A 259 -11.06 -0.43 -12.20
N VAL A 260 -9.95 -0.78 -11.55
CA VAL A 260 -8.66 -0.13 -11.77
C VAL A 260 -7.61 -1.17 -12.10
N ILE A 261 -6.98 -1.01 -13.26
CA ILE A 261 -5.86 -1.84 -13.71
C ILE A 261 -4.64 -0.95 -14.01
N PRO A 262 -3.62 -0.93 -13.14
CA PRO A 262 -2.33 -0.37 -13.46
C PRO A 262 -1.54 -1.35 -14.35
N CYS A 263 -1.02 -0.84 -15.47
CA CYS A 263 -0.18 -1.56 -16.41
C CYS A 263 1.21 -0.91 -16.48
N TYR A 264 2.19 -1.66 -16.98
CA TYR A 264 3.55 -1.21 -17.19
C TYR A 264 4.16 -1.80 -18.46
N ASN A 265 4.27 -3.12 -18.52
CA ASN A 265 4.95 -3.85 -19.59
C ASN A 265 4.37 -5.26 -19.79
N GLU A 266 3.12 -5.46 -19.38
CA GLU A 266 2.34 -6.68 -19.59
C GLU A 266 2.10 -6.91 -21.08
N THR A 267 2.01 -8.19 -21.43
CA THR A 267 1.74 -8.67 -22.78
C THR A 267 0.27 -8.46 -23.17
N LEU A 268 0.01 -8.51 -24.48
CA LEU A 268 -1.34 -8.46 -25.04
C LEU A 268 -2.27 -9.52 -24.41
N GLU A 269 -1.77 -10.75 -24.23
CA GLU A 269 -2.56 -11.84 -23.65
C GLU A 269 -2.87 -11.59 -22.17
N GLU A 270 -1.90 -11.14 -21.38
CA GLU A 270 -2.10 -10.82 -19.95
C GLU A 270 -3.16 -9.72 -19.79
N CYS A 271 -3.01 -8.59 -20.50
CA CYS A 271 -3.98 -7.50 -20.43
C CYS A 271 -5.38 -7.94 -20.88
N THR A 272 -5.48 -8.70 -21.98
CA THR A 272 -6.76 -9.17 -22.51
C THR A 272 -7.47 -10.10 -21.54
N ARG A 273 -6.76 -11.09 -20.98
CA ARG A 273 -7.32 -12.02 -19.99
C ARG A 273 -7.78 -11.31 -18.73
N SER A 274 -7.00 -10.34 -18.25
CA SER A 274 -7.36 -9.52 -17.09
C SER A 274 -8.64 -8.73 -17.33
N LEU A 275 -8.72 -7.99 -18.44
CA LEU A 275 -9.88 -7.19 -18.81
C LEU A 275 -11.14 -8.05 -19.03
N ASP A 276 -11.00 -9.19 -19.70
CA ASP A 276 -12.09 -10.13 -19.93
C ASP A 276 -12.68 -10.66 -18.62
N SER A 277 -11.83 -10.94 -17.64
CA SER A 277 -12.28 -11.41 -16.33
C SER A 277 -13.09 -10.36 -15.55
N LEU A 278 -12.83 -9.07 -15.79
CA LEU A 278 -13.63 -7.98 -15.22
C LEU A 278 -14.99 -7.82 -15.92
N VAL A 279 -15.03 -8.00 -17.24
CA VAL A 279 -16.28 -7.97 -18.01
C VAL A 279 -17.20 -9.12 -17.58
N ASN A 280 -16.62 -10.30 -17.34
CA ASN A 280 -17.37 -11.52 -17.04
C ASN A 280 -17.88 -11.61 -15.58
N GLN A 281 -17.70 -10.58 -14.75
CA GLN A 281 -18.18 -10.60 -13.36
C GLN A 281 -19.72 -10.70 -13.29
N THR A 282 -20.20 -11.69 -12.54
CA THR A 282 -21.62 -12.04 -12.39
C THR A 282 -22.25 -11.41 -11.15
N GLY A 283 -23.58 -11.29 -11.10
CA GLY A 283 -24.29 -10.79 -9.91
C GLY A 283 -24.14 -9.28 -9.66
N LEU A 284 -23.79 -8.52 -10.70
CA LEU A 284 -23.54 -7.07 -10.64
C LEU A 284 -24.34 -6.30 -11.70
N GLU A 285 -25.40 -6.89 -12.27
CA GLU A 285 -26.12 -6.33 -13.43
C GLU A 285 -26.74 -4.95 -13.14
N ASN A 286 -27.18 -4.74 -11.90
CA ASN A 286 -27.80 -3.49 -11.45
C ASN A 286 -26.79 -2.42 -11.01
N HIS A 287 -25.50 -2.77 -10.93
CA HIS A 287 -24.44 -1.88 -10.51
C HIS A 287 -23.87 -1.13 -11.71
N LYS A 288 -23.70 0.18 -11.58
CA LYS A 288 -22.97 0.96 -12.57
C LYS A 288 -21.47 0.68 -12.40
N LYS A 289 -20.79 0.42 -13.52
CA LYS A 289 -19.41 -0.08 -13.56
C LYS A 289 -18.65 0.54 -14.72
N GLY A 290 -17.43 1.00 -14.47
CA GLY A 290 -16.50 1.47 -15.51
C GLY A 290 -15.08 0.95 -15.26
N ILE A 291 -14.29 0.78 -16.31
CA ILE A 291 -12.91 0.30 -16.24
C ILE A 291 -11.96 1.48 -16.45
N MET A 292 -11.12 1.78 -15.46
CA MET A 292 -10.04 2.74 -15.58
C MET A 292 -8.70 2.01 -15.68
N VAL A 293 -8.02 2.17 -16.81
CA VAL A 293 -6.70 1.59 -17.05
C VAL A 293 -5.65 2.69 -17.01
N ILE A 294 -4.51 2.44 -16.38
CA ILE A 294 -3.39 3.39 -16.37
C ILE A 294 -2.07 2.67 -16.67
N CYS A 295 -1.48 2.96 -17.82
CA CYS A 295 -0.20 2.42 -18.26
C CYS A 295 0.94 3.38 -17.86
N ASP A 296 1.91 2.86 -17.11
CA ASP A 296 2.97 3.63 -16.49
C ASP A 296 4.21 3.79 -17.38
N GLY A 297 4.12 4.68 -18.35
CA GLY A 297 5.14 4.89 -19.36
C GLY A 297 4.85 4.11 -20.65
N ARG A 298 5.60 4.45 -21.70
CA ARG A 298 5.58 3.74 -22.99
C ARG A 298 6.72 2.72 -23.02
N VAL A 299 6.47 1.58 -22.40
CA VAL A 299 7.49 0.57 -22.14
C VAL A 299 7.12 -0.76 -22.80
N ARG A 300 8.11 -1.44 -23.37
CA ARG A 300 7.98 -2.82 -23.88
C ARG A 300 8.80 -3.81 -23.06
N GLY A 301 8.21 -4.96 -22.76
CA GLY A 301 8.86 -6.10 -22.14
C GLY A 301 9.67 -6.93 -23.14
N PRO A 302 10.45 -7.92 -22.68
CA PRO A 302 11.25 -8.78 -23.55
C PRO A 302 10.33 -9.62 -24.45
N GLY A 303 10.57 -9.60 -25.77
CA GLY A 303 9.77 -10.34 -26.75
C GLY A 303 8.48 -9.65 -27.20
N MET A 304 8.18 -8.45 -26.71
CA MET A 304 7.03 -7.67 -27.16
C MET A 304 7.39 -6.80 -28.38
N THR A 305 6.52 -6.77 -29.38
CA THR A 305 6.67 -5.93 -30.57
C THR A 305 6.22 -4.49 -30.34
N LYS A 306 5.20 -4.29 -29.50
CA LYS A 306 4.66 -2.98 -29.12
C LYS A 306 4.80 -2.70 -27.62
N THR A 307 4.64 -1.44 -27.21
CA THR A 307 4.50 -1.11 -25.78
C THR A 307 3.14 -1.56 -25.26
N THR A 308 3.00 -1.75 -23.95
CA THR A 308 1.69 -2.13 -23.36
C THR A 308 0.62 -1.06 -23.63
N GLY A 309 0.99 0.22 -23.60
CA GLY A 309 0.08 1.32 -23.94
C GLY A 309 -0.42 1.25 -25.38
N ASP A 310 0.45 0.84 -26.32
CA ASP A 310 0.07 0.67 -27.73
C ASP A 310 -0.81 -0.56 -27.91
N TYR A 311 -0.51 -1.70 -27.27
CA TYR A 311 -1.41 -2.87 -27.29
C TYR A 311 -2.81 -2.52 -26.76
N LEU A 312 -2.89 -1.76 -25.66
CA LEU A 312 -4.17 -1.30 -25.11
C LEU A 312 -4.93 -0.45 -26.13
N ASN A 313 -4.26 0.52 -26.76
CA ASN A 313 -4.91 1.48 -27.65
C ASN A 313 -5.16 0.97 -29.08
N GLU A 314 -4.38 0.02 -29.59
CA GLU A 314 -4.43 -0.40 -31.00
C GLU A 314 -5.02 -1.79 -31.19
N ASP A 315 -4.85 -2.69 -30.21
CA ASP A 315 -5.18 -4.10 -30.37
C ASP A 315 -6.32 -4.54 -29.44
N ILE A 316 -6.46 -3.93 -28.25
CA ILE A 316 -7.48 -4.29 -27.25
C ILE A 316 -8.70 -3.36 -27.34
N PHE A 317 -8.49 -2.05 -27.15
CA PHE A 317 -9.57 -1.07 -27.13
C PHE A 317 -9.88 -0.57 -28.54
N LEU A 318 -10.51 -1.42 -29.35
CA LEU A 318 -10.80 -1.11 -30.76
C LEU A 318 -11.96 -0.10 -30.93
N HIS A 319 -12.89 -0.03 -29.98
CA HIS A 319 -14.08 0.82 -30.04
C HIS A 319 -13.90 2.12 -29.23
N GLN A 320 -12.95 2.95 -29.65
CA GLN A 320 -12.66 4.23 -29.01
C GLN A 320 -13.59 5.33 -29.53
N THR A 321 -14.18 6.11 -28.63
CA THR A 321 -14.94 7.31 -28.97
C THR A 321 -14.05 8.54 -29.03
N GLN A 322 -12.99 8.56 -28.23
CA GLN A 322 -12.01 9.64 -28.20
C GLN A 322 -10.63 9.08 -27.88
N ARG A 323 -9.62 9.64 -28.55
CA ARG A 323 -8.20 9.48 -28.23
C ARG A 323 -7.54 10.86 -28.32
N LYS A 324 -6.84 11.28 -27.27
CA LYS A 324 -6.29 12.65 -27.18
C LYS A 324 -5.05 12.69 -26.31
N LYS A 325 -4.06 13.48 -26.72
CA LYS A 325 -2.89 13.81 -25.88
C LYS A 325 -3.16 15.08 -25.07
N ILE A 326 -2.89 15.04 -23.77
CA ILE A 326 -3.04 16.17 -22.85
C ILE A 326 -1.67 16.45 -22.23
N ARG A 327 -1.20 17.69 -22.39
CA ARG A 327 0.06 18.14 -21.82
C ARG A 327 -0.16 18.70 -20.41
N GLY A 328 0.80 18.47 -19.51
CA GLY A 328 0.71 18.89 -18.11
C GLY A 328 -0.61 18.44 -17.47
N ALA A 329 -1.03 17.21 -17.75
CA ALA A 329 -2.34 16.68 -17.38
C ALA A 329 -2.49 16.56 -15.86
N TYR A 330 -1.41 16.23 -15.16
CA TYR A 330 -1.37 16.22 -13.70
C TYR A 330 0.04 16.44 -13.17
N THR A 331 0.11 16.77 -11.88
CA THR A 331 1.37 16.86 -11.14
C THR A 331 1.66 15.52 -10.48
N ALA A 332 2.74 14.85 -10.89
CA ALA A 332 3.20 13.62 -10.29
C ALA A 332 3.59 13.81 -8.82
N TRP A 333 3.64 12.71 -8.08
CA TRP A 333 4.02 12.72 -6.66
C TRP A 333 5.42 13.29 -6.37
N ASP A 334 6.33 13.31 -7.36
CA ASP A 334 7.65 13.94 -7.28
C ASP A 334 7.64 15.45 -7.62
N GLY A 335 6.48 15.98 -8.02
CA GLY A 335 6.26 17.37 -8.40
C GLY A 335 6.38 17.66 -9.90
N GLN A 336 6.73 16.67 -10.73
CA GLN A 336 6.87 16.87 -12.18
C GLN A 336 5.50 16.97 -12.87
N GLN A 337 5.43 17.80 -13.92
CA GLN A 337 4.25 17.86 -14.79
C GLN A 337 4.27 16.69 -15.77
N MET A 338 3.16 15.96 -15.84
CA MET A 338 3.05 14.75 -16.63
C MET A 338 2.20 14.95 -17.86
N ASP A 339 2.77 14.61 -19.02
CA ASP A 339 2.03 14.47 -20.27
C ASP A 339 1.46 13.06 -20.38
N ILE A 340 0.22 12.96 -20.85
CA ILE A 340 -0.48 11.69 -21.01
C ILE A 340 -1.20 11.63 -22.35
N GLU A 341 -1.45 10.42 -22.81
CA GLU A 341 -2.43 10.12 -23.84
C GLU A 341 -3.62 9.42 -23.20
N ILE A 342 -4.82 9.95 -23.42
CA ILE A 342 -6.06 9.34 -22.98
C ILE A 342 -6.78 8.68 -24.15
N SER A 343 -7.45 7.58 -23.87
CA SER A 343 -8.44 6.97 -24.75
C SER A 343 -9.65 6.54 -23.94
N LYS A 344 -10.84 6.64 -24.53
CA LYS A 344 -12.09 6.21 -23.89
C LYS A 344 -13.05 5.65 -24.91
N GLY A 345 -13.98 4.82 -24.46
CA GLY A 345 -14.94 4.12 -25.31
C GLY A 345 -15.54 2.91 -24.59
N PHE A 346 -15.87 1.87 -25.34
CA PHE A 346 -16.50 0.67 -24.79
C PHE A 346 -15.68 -0.59 -25.08
N TYR A 347 -15.45 -1.38 -24.04
CA TYR A 347 -14.82 -2.69 -24.13
C TYR A 347 -15.84 -3.76 -23.75
N LYS A 348 -16.27 -4.55 -24.74
CA LYS A 348 -17.29 -5.62 -24.57
C LYS A 348 -18.53 -5.16 -23.79
N GLY A 349 -18.98 -3.93 -24.06
CA GLY A 349 -20.16 -3.30 -23.44
C GLY A 349 -19.88 -2.50 -22.16
N LEU A 350 -18.71 -2.61 -21.54
CA LEU A 350 -18.33 -1.79 -20.38
C LEU A 350 -17.59 -0.52 -20.82
N PRO A 351 -17.95 0.67 -20.30
CA PRO A 351 -17.18 1.88 -20.57
C PRO A 351 -15.77 1.77 -20.00
N PHE A 352 -14.77 2.16 -20.77
CA PHE A 352 -13.38 2.22 -20.32
C PHE A 352 -12.80 3.64 -20.46
N TYR A 353 -11.84 3.95 -19.60
CA TYR A 353 -10.99 5.14 -19.66
C TYR A 353 -9.54 4.71 -19.46
N CYS A 354 -8.73 4.79 -20.52
CA CYS A 354 -7.35 4.39 -20.51
C CYS A 354 -6.43 5.61 -20.53
N ILE A 355 -5.45 5.62 -19.63
CA ILE A 355 -4.44 6.67 -19.47
C ILE A 355 -3.08 6.06 -19.75
N VAL A 356 -2.38 6.50 -20.79
CA VAL A 356 -1.00 6.11 -21.07
C VAL A 356 -0.10 7.28 -20.70
N LYS A 357 0.73 7.10 -19.69
CA LYS A 357 1.71 8.10 -19.27
C LYS A 357 2.88 8.11 -20.24
N ASP A 358 3.37 9.30 -20.61
CA ASP A 358 4.56 9.37 -21.47
C ASP A 358 5.84 9.00 -20.70
N GLN A 359 5.87 9.24 -19.39
CA GLN A 359 7.00 8.91 -18.52
C GLN A 359 6.58 7.93 -17.42
N ASN A 360 7.51 7.08 -16.99
CA ASN A 360 7.31 6.13 -15.90
C ASN A 360 7.54 6.83 -14.54
N GLN A 361 6.52 6.80 -13.68
CA GLN A 361 6.57 7.36 -12.32
C GLN A 361 6.24 6.32 -11.23
N GLY A 362 6.09 5.05 -11.62
CA GLY A 362 5.78 3.93 -10.75
C GLY A 362 4.28 3.73 -10.54
N LYS A 363 3.91 2.46 -10.25
CA LYS A 363 2.53 2.06 -9.87
C LYS A 363 1.94 2.94 -8.77
N ARG A 364 2.76 3.40 -7.81
CA ARG A 364 2.30 4.28 -6.73
C ARG A 364 1.71 5.58 -7.25
N ASP A 365 2.42 6.25 -8.15
CA ASP A 365 1.95 7.49 -8.78
C ASP A 365 0.63 7.24 -9.53
N SER A 366 0.57 6.14 -10.30
CA SER A 366 -0.66 5.73 -10.98
C SER A 366 -1.86 5.53 -10.03
N LEU A 367 -1.62 4.93 -8.87
CA LEU A 367 -2.66 4.75 -7.84
C LEU A 367 -3.07 6.08 -7.20
N ILE A 368 -2.12 7.02 -6.99
CA ILE A 368 -2.42 8.36 -6.47
C ILE A 368 -3.33 9.11 -7.44
N VAL A 369 -3.02 9.10 -8.73
CA VAL A 369 -3.83 9.73 -9.79
C VAL A 369 -5.26 9.22 -9.73
N ILE A 370 -5.47 7.91 -9.83
CA ILE A 370 -6.83 7.37 -9.91
C ILE A 370 -7.60 7.59 -8.60
N ARG A 371 -7.00 7.28 -7.45
CA ARG A 371 -7.68 7.42 -6.16
C ARG A 371 -7.99 8.87 -5.83
N SER A 372 -7.11 9.80 -6.20
CA SER A 372 -7.35 11.25 -6.03
C SER A 372 -8.51 11.68 -6.91
N PHE A 373 -8.55 11.27 -8.18
CA PHE A 373 -9.66 11.60 -9.06
C PHE A 373 -11.01 11.14 -8.49
N LEU A 374 -11.13 9.87 -8.11
CA LEU A 374 -12.40 9.33 -7.58
C LEU A 374 -12.86 10.03 -6.31
N TYR A 375 -11.93 10.34 -5.40
CA TYR A 375 -12.24 11.09 -4.19
C TYR A 375 -12.69 12.52 -4.50
N LYS A 376 -11.96 13.24 -5.37
CA LYS A 376 -12.29 14.61 -5.76
C LYS A 376 -13.59 14.68 -6.56
N PHE A 377 -13.91 13.65 -7.33
CA PHE A 377 -15.19 13.52 -8.01
C PHE A 377 -16.34 13.47 -6.99
N ASN A 378 -16.24 12.67 -5.93
CA ASN A 378 -17.25 12.61 -4.87
C ASN A 378 -17.35 13.91 -4.06
N THR A 379 -16.23 14.58 -3.80
CA THR A 379 -16.21 15.82 -2.99
C THR A 379 -16.25 17.10 -3.83
N ARG A 380 -16.59 17.02 -5.13
CA ARG A 380 -16.49 18.15 -6.07
C ARG A 380 -17.30 19.39 -5.66
N ALA A 381 -18.41 19.19 -4.96
CA ALA A 381 -19.23 20.27 -4.40
C ALA A 381 -18.47 21.20 -3.43
N GLN A 382 -17.37 20.71 -2.83
CA GLN A 382 -16.54 21.46 -1.89
C GLN A 382 -15.41 22.24 -2.59
N ASN A 383 -15.29 22.17 -3.92
CA ASN A 383 -14.20 22.73 -4.73
C ASN A 383 -12.80 22.41 -4.15
N PRO A 384 -12.48 21.13 -3.91
CA PRO A 384 -11.20 20.76 -3.34
C PRO A 384 -10.04 21.09 -4.30
N GLN A 385 -8.87 21.40 -3.74
CA GLN A 385 -7.66 21.49 -4.56
C GLN A 385 -7.36 20.15 -5.22
N SER A 386 -6.89 20.21 -6.47
CA SER A 386 -6.69 19.07 -7.36
C SER A 386 -5.29 19.09 -7.95
N ILE A 387 -4.72 17.91 -8.15
CA ILE A 387 -3.42 17.71 -8.84
C ILE A 387 -3.55 17.74 -10.37
N PHE A 388 -4.79 17.75 -10.89
CA PHE A 388 -5.10 17.63 -12.32
C PHE A 388 -5.22 19.00 -12.99
N SER A 389 -4.85 19.07 -14.27
CA SER A 389 -5.29 20.16 -15.14
C SER A 389 -6.81 20.12 -15.30
N ARG A 390 -7.41 21.29 -15.58
CA ARG A 390 -8.87 21.38 -15.80
C ARG A 390 -9.32 20.47 -16.94
N GLU A 391 -8.59 20.51 -18.06
CA GLU A 391 -8.87 19.68 -19.23
C GLU A 391 -8.89 18.18 -18.91
N PHE A 392 -7.92 17.70 -18.12
CA PHE A 392 -7.86 16.29 -17.76
C PHE A 392 -8.96 15.91 -16.77
N LEU A 393 -9.21 16.75 -15.75
CA LEU A 393 -10.27 16.55 -14.77
C LEU A 393 -11.65 16.52 -15.42
N ASP A 394 -11.93 17.46 -16.33
CA ASP A 394 -13.20 17.56 -17.05
C ASP A 394 -13.41 16.33 -17.95
N SER A 395 -12.34 15.83 -18.59
CA SER A 395 -12.38 14.61 -19.41
C SER A 395 -12.76 13.37 -18.59
N MET A 396 -12.11 13.18 -17.43
CA MET A 396 -12.41 12.03 -16.55
C MET A 396 -13.81 12.16 -15.92
N THR A 397 -14.20 13.36 -15.50
CA THR A 397 -15.53 13.66 -14.93
C THR A 397 -16.63 13.39 -15.96
N SER A 398 -16.44 13.89 -17.19
CA SER A 398 -17.36 13.66 -18.30
C SER A 398 -17.54 12.18 -18.63
N TRP A 399 -16.47 11.38 -18.53
CA TRP A 399 -16.56 9.93 -18.71
C TRP A 399 -17.43 9.26 -17.63
N LEU A 400 -17.20 9.57 -16.34
CA LEU A 400 -18.02 9.03 -15.25
C LEU A 400 -19.50 9.42 -15.37
N GLU A 401 -19.78 10.69 -15.65
CA GLU A 401 -21.15 11.23 -15.68
C GLU A 401 -21.92 10.81 -16.94
N ASN A 402 -21.29 10.79 -18.11
CA ASN A 402 -22.00 10.55 -19.38
C ASN A 402 -21.93 9.11 -19.87
N GLU A 403 -20.77 8.46 -19.74
CA GLU A 403 -20.55 7.11 -20.28
C GLU A 403 -20.87 6.05 -19.24
N VAL A 404 -20.36 6.19 -18.00
CA VAL A 404 -20.67 5.28 -16.90
C VAL A 404 -22.01 5.61 -16.22
N LYS A 405 -22.47 6.86 -16.34
CA LYS A 405 -23.73 7.38 -15.81
C LYS A 405 -23.80 7.44 -14.28
N MET A 406 -22.71 7.79 -13.63
CA MET A 406 -22.59 7.82 -12.16
C MET A 406 -22.43 9.26 -11.63
N ASP A 407 -23.12 9.57 -10.54
CA ASP A 407 -22.99 10.86 -9.85
C ASP A 407 -21.97 10.84 -8.70
N SER A 408 -21.67 9.65 -8.19
CA SER A 408 -20.69 9.35 -7.14
C SER A 408 -20.11 7.95 -7.35
N VAL A 409 -18.95 7.68 -6.77
CA VAL A 409 -18.29 6.37 -6.80
C VAL A 409 -18.15 5.84 -5.38
N ASP A 410 -18.73 4.69 -5.07
CA ASP A 410 -18.70 4.11 -3.72
C ASP A 410 -17.46 3.23 -3.52
N HIS A 411 -17.07 2.49 -4.56
CA HIS A 411 -16.03 1.47 -4.49
C HIS A 411 -15.03 1.54 -5.65
N LEU A 412 -13.75 1.43 -5.31
CA LEU A 412 -12.68 1.13 -6.26
C LEU A 412 -12.30 -0.35 -6.10
N ILE A 413 -12.31 -1.08 -7.20
CA ILE A 413 -11.82 -2.45 -7.26
C ILE A 413 -10.46 -2.45 -7.96
N GLY A 414 -9.41 -2.80 -7.23
CA GLY A 414 -8.05 -2.88 -7.75
C GLY A 414 -7.70 -4.29 -8.21
N MET A 415 -7.07 -4.35 -9.39
CA MET A 415 -6.60 -5.58 -10.02
C MET A 415 -5.26 -5.31 -10.71
N ASP A 416 -4.30 -6.23 -10.60
CA ASP A 416 -3.04 -6.15 -11.36
C ASP A 416 -3.27 -6.67 -12.79
N ALA A 417 -2.52 -6.16 -13.77
CA ALA A 417 -2.74 -6.46 -15.18
C ALA A 417 -2.34 -7.89 -15.61
N ASP A 418 -1.73 -8.68 -14.72
CA ASP A 418 -1.37 -10.10 -14.88
C ASP A 418 -2.25 -11.03 -14.02
N THR A 419 -3.38 -10.54 -13.53
CA THR A 419 -4.31 -11.26 -12.65
C THR A 419 -5.59 -11.63 -13.40
N VAL A 420 -6.33 -12.64 -12.94
CA VAL A 420 -7.64 -13.02 -13.50
C VAL A 420 -8.61 -13.18 -12.35
N PHE A 421 -9.73 -12.47 -12.38
CA PHE A 421 -10.79 -12.64 -11.39
C PHE A 421 -11.69 -13.81 -11.74
N GLU A 422 -12.05 -14.60 -10.74
CA GLU A 422 -13.14 -15.57 -10.86
C GLU A 422 -14.49 -14.85 -11.02
N ASP A 423 -15.47 -15.47 -11.68
CA ASP A 423 -16.77 -14.90 -12.07
C ASP A 423 -17.56 -14.20 -10.94
N LYS A 424 -17.35 -14.59 -9.68
CA LYS A 424 -18.04 -14.01 -8.50
C LYS A 424 -17.11 -13.18 -7.60
N CYS A 425 -15.87 -12.96 -8.02
CA CYS A 425 -14.83 -12.33 -7.19
C CYS A 425 -15.30 -10.98 -6.63
N VAL A 426 -15.77 -10.08 -7.48
CA VAL A 426 -16.20 -8.74 -7.06
C VAL A 426 -17.44 -8.78 -6.19
N THR A 427 -18.41 -9.67 -6.47
CA THR A 427 -19.59 -9.85 -5.62
C THR A 427 -19.22 -10.32 -4.21
N GLU A 428 -18.25 -11.24 -4.09
CA GLU A 428 -17.78 -11.70 -2.78
C GLU A 428 -16.99 -10.60 -2.04
N LEU A 429 -16.25 -9.73 -2.75
CA LEU A 429 -15.63 -8.54 -2.14
C LEU A 429 -16.69 -7.58 -1.58
N LEU A 430 -17.78 -7.34 -2.32
CA LEU A 430 -18.87 -6.46 -1.88
C LEU A 430 -19.57 -6.99 -0.63
N LYS A 431 -19.82 -8.30 -0.55
CA LYS A 431 -20.45 -8.89 0.65
C LYS A 431 -19.70 -8.59 1.94
N GLU A 432 -18.36 -8.63 1.90
CA GLU A 432 -17.52 -8.29 3.05
C GLU A 432 -17.41 -6.77 3.27
N SER A 433 -17.67 -5.94 2.25
CA SER A 433 -17.68 -4.49 2.39
C SER A 433 -18.88 -3.98 3.19
N TYR A 434 -19.96 -4.78 3.30
CA TYR A 434 -21.19 -4.45 4.02
C TYR A 434 -21.08 -4.50 5.53
N TYR A 435 -19.96 -4.98 6.07
CA TYR A 435 -19.76 -4.92 7.51
C TYR A 435 -19.50 -3.48 7.99
N PRO A 436 -19.99 -3.11 9.20
CA PRO A 436 -19.81 -1.77 9.75
C PRO A 436 -18.34 -1.33 9.77
N ASN A 437 -18.10 -0.05 9.53
CA ASN A 437 -16.76 0.59 9.54
C ASN A 437 -15.73 -0.04 8.60
N THR A 438 -16.12 -0.97 7.72
CA THR A 438 -15.20 -1.62 6.78
C THR A 438 -14.93 -0.68 5.63
N VAL A 439 -13.69 -0.26 5.45
CA VAL A 439 -13.27 0.67 4.39
C VAL A 439 -12.44 0.00 3.30
N GLY A 440 -11.96 -1.22 3.55
CA GLY A 440 -11.22 -2.00 2.55
C GLY A 440 -11.34 -3.51 2.76
N VAL A 441 -11.34 -4.25 1.66
CA VAL A 441 -11.47 -5.71 1.62
C VAL A 441 -10.45 -6.28 0.64
N CYS A 442 -9.78 -7.38 0.98
CA CYS A 442 -8.95 -8.12 0.02
C CYS A 442 -9.54 -9.47 -0.31
N GLY A 443 -9.30 -9.94 -1.53
CA GLY A 443 -9.66 -11.29 -1.94
C GLY A 443 -8.60 -12.32 -1.58
N TYR A 444 -8.92 -13.57 -1.87
CA TYR A 444 -7.98 -14.69 -1.89
C TYR A 444 -7.17 -14.69 -3.19
N VAL A 445 -5.86 -14.57 -3.05
CA VAL A 445 -4.91 -14.61 -4.16
C VAL A 445 -4.39 -16.04 -4.32
N ALA A 446 -4.70 -16.65 -5.45
CA ALA A 446 -4.25 -17.97 -5.87
C ALA A 446 -3.19 -17.85 -6.97
N VAL A 447 -2.33 -18.87 -7.08
CA VAL A 447 -1.38 -18.98 -8.19
C VAL A 447 -2.12 -19.52 -9.41
N ASP A 448 -1.93 -18.87 -10.57
CA ASP A 448 -2.36 -19.41 -11.85
C ASP A 448 -1.34 -20.45 -12.34
N PHE A 449 -1.78 -21.68 -12.59
CA PHE A 449 -0.91 -22.79 -13.01
C PHE A 449 -0.82 -22.92 -14.54
N LYS A 450 -0.67 -21.80 -15.25
CA LYS A 450 -0.66 -21.74 -16.74
C LYS A 450 0.41 -22.64 -17.36
N ASP A 451 1.61 -22.70 -16.76
CA ASP A 451 2.77 -23.44 -17.29
C ASP A 451 2.87 -24.89 -16.80
N GLY A 452 1.86 -25.37 -16.06
CA GLY A 452 1.77 -26.74 -15.58
C GLY A 452 1.35 -26.84 -14.11
N ASN A 453 0.39 -27.72 -13.87
CA ASN A 453 -0.27 -27.90 -12.56
C ASN A 453 0.64 -28.40 -11.43
N TRP A 454 1.86 -28.86 -11.73
CA TRP A 454 2.74 -29.54 -10.76
C TRP A 454 4.16 -28.96 -10.70
N ASN A 455 4.35 -27.73 -11.19
CA ASN A 455 5.62 -27.03 -11.05
C ASN A 455 5.93 -26.77 -9.56
N LEU A 456 6.97 -27.40 -9.02
CA LEU A 456 7.36 -27.31 -7.60
C LEU A 456 7.53 -25.87 -7.11
N TRP A 457 7.99 -24.97 -7.98
CA TRP A 457 8.17 -23.57 -7.65
C TRP A 457 6.84 -22.83 -7.48
N SER A 458 5.88 -23.06 -8.37
CA SER A 458 4.51 -22.55 -8.26
C SER A 458 3.79 -23.14 -7.04
N MET A 459 4.06 -24.40 -6.71
CA MET A 459 3.48 -25.07 -5.55
C MET A 459 4.00 -24.51 -4.21
N TYR A 460 5.31 -24.24 -4.12
CA TYR A 460 5.90 -23.57 -2.95
C TYR A 460 5.23 -22.21 -2.70
N GLN A 461 5.11 -21.39 -3.74
CA GLN A 461 4.51 -20.06 -3.64
C GLN A 461 3.01 -20.12 -3.34
N SER A 462 2.30 -21.07 -3.95
CA SER A 462 0.89 -21.34 -3.66
C SER A 462 0.68 -21.69 -2.19
N ALA A 463 1.48 -22.59 -1.62
CA ALA A 463 1.39 -22.94 -0.21
C ALA A 463 1.68 -21.75 0.72
N GLU A 464 2.70 -20.96 0.41
CA GLU A 464 3.03 -19.77 1.19
C GLU A 464 1.90 -18.72 1.18
N TYR A 465 1.31 -18.45 0.01
CA TYR A 465 0.17 -17.53 -0.10
C TYR A 465 -1.02 -18.05 0.67
N THR A 466 -1.31 -19.35 0.55
CA THR A 466 -2.42 -20.01 1.23
C THR A 466 -2.24 -19.91 2.75
N ILE A 467 -1.05 -20.20 3.29
CA ILE A 467 -0.75 -20.13 4.72
C ILE A 467 -0.87 -18.69 5.24
N ALA A 468 -0.29 -17.71 4.54
CA ALA A 468 -0.35 -16.31 4.95
C ALA A 468 -1.81 -15.79 4.98
N GLN A 469 -2.64 -16.24 4.04
CA GLN A 469 -4.04 -15.84 3.93
C GLN A 469 -4.93 -16.57 4.94
N GLY A 470 -4.77 -17.89 5.10
CA GLY A 470 -5.61 -18.71 5.95
C GLY A 470 -5.26 -18.71 7.45
N LEU A 471 -4.08 -18.21 7.83
CA LEU A 471 -3.74 -17.97 9.24
C LEU A 471 -3.74 -16.48 9.57
N ARG A 472 -2.75 -15.73 9.08
CA ARG A 472 -2.51 -14.36 9.54
C ARG A 472 -3.61 -13.40 9.08
N ARG A 473 -3.90 -13.36 7.79
CA ARG A 473 -4.93 -12.43 7.27
C ARG A 473 -6.32 -12.82 7.75
N LEU A 474 -6.63 -14.11 7.83
CA LEU A 474 -7.89 -14.58 8.40
C LEU A 474 -8.05 -14.10 9.85
N HIS A 475 -7.04 -14.30 10.70
CA HIS A 475 -7.06 -13.78 12.08
C HIS A 475 -7.29 -12.26 12.11
N GLN A 476 -6.56 -11.51 11.29
CA GLN A 476 -6.73 -10.06 11.19
C GLN A 476 -8.13 -9.66 10.72
N SER A 477 -8.75 -10.45 9.83
CA SER A 477 -10.08 -10.19 9.27
C SER A 477 -11.20 -10.48 10.27
N ILE A 478 -11.09 -11.56 11.06
CA ILE A 478 -12.19 -11.97 11.96
C ILE A 478 -12.04 -11.42 13.38
N ALA A 479 -10.82 -11.41 13.93
CA ALA A 479 -10.57 -11.06 15.33
C ALA A 479 -10.28 -9.57 15.52
N THR A 480 -9.33 -9.00 14.75
CA THR A 480 -8.92 -7.60 14.95
C THR A 480 -9.63 -6.61 14.04
N LYS A 481 -10.13 -7.07 12.87
CA LYS A 481 -10.65 -6.25 11.76
C LYS A 481 -9.60 -5.26 11.23
N LYS A 482 -8.33 -5.66 11.24
CA LYS A 482 -7.14 -4.84 10.88
C LYS A 482 -6.24 -5.57 9.90
N VAL A 483 -6.79 -6.11 8.81
CA VAL A 483 -5.97 -6.67 7.74
C VAL A 483 -4.99 -5.62 7.24
N SER A 484 -3.70 -5.81 7.51
CA SER A 484 -2.68 -4.78 7.32
C SER A 484 -2.12 -4.71 5.90
N CYS A 485 -2.51 -5.64 5.02
CA CYS A 485 -2.09 -5.69 3.64
C CYS A 485 -3.27 -6.14 2.75
N LEU A 486 -3.76 -5.22 1.92
CA LEU A 486 -4.74 -5.50 0.87
C LEU A 486 -3.97 -5.58 -0.45
N PRO A 487 -3.74 -6.78 -1.04
CA PRO A 487 -2.93 -6.91 -2.25
C PRO A 487 -3.54 -6.13 -3.43
N GLY A 488 -2.71 -5.41 -4.17
CA GLY A 488 -3.15 -4.65 -5.34
C GLY A 488 -3.80 -5.50 -6.43
N CYS A 489 -3.44 -6.79 -6.49
CA CYS A 489 -4.01 -7.74 -7.43
C CYS A 489 -5.49 -8.09 -7.18
N CYS A 490 -6.00 -7.96 -5.95
CA CYS A 490 -7.41 -8.24 -5.65
C CYS A 490 -7.84 -7.50 -4.38
N GLN A 491 -8.34 -6.28 -4.56
CA GLN A 491 -8.78 -5.43 -3.46
C GLN A 491 -10.03 -4.63 -3.80
N LEU A 492 -10.83 -4.32 -2.79
CA LEU A 492 -11.88 -3.32 -2.80
C LEU A 492 -11.51 -2.25 -1.78
N LEU A 493 -11.57 -0.98 -2.19
CA LEU A 493 -11.45 0.19 -1.32
C LEU A 493 -12.73 1.01 -1.44
N LYS A 494 -13.33 1.40 -0.31
CA LYS A 494 -14.37 2.44 -0.31
C LYS A 494 -13.73 3.77 -0.67
N ILE A 495 -14.44 4.63 -1.40
CA ILE A 495 -13.95 5.99 -1.66
C ILE A 495 -14.39 6.90 -0.51
N CYS A 496 -13.52 7.09 0.47
CA CYS A 496 -13.77 7.90 1.66
C CYS A 496 -12.48 8.56 2.17
N ASP A 497 -12.60 9.40 3.21
CA ASP A 497 -11.48 10.13 3.80
C ASP A 497 -10.37 9.19 4.29
N GLU A 498 -10.75 8.02 4.85
CA GLU A 498 -9.79 7.07 5.40
C GLU A 498 -8.89 6.40 4.34
N THR A 499 -9.40 6.21 3.13
CA THR A 499 -8.69 5.49 2.05
C THR A 499 -8.13 6.44 1.00
N CYS A 500 -8.93 7.39 0.52
CA CYS A 500 -8.63 8.22 -0.63
C CYS A 500 -8.58 9.72 -0.30
N GLY A 501 -8.83 10.10 0.95
CA GLY A 501 -8.68 11.47 1.41
C GLY A 501 -7.24 11.97 1.36
N ASP A 502 -7.06 13.29 1.22
CA ASP A 502 -5.77 13.93 0.99
C ASP A 502 -4.73 13.59 2.07
N LEU A 503 -5.15 13.52 3.34
CA LEU A 503 -4.25 13.19 4.45
C LEU A 503 -3.58 11.82 4.28
N VAL A 504 -4.34 10.78 3.94
CA VAL A 504 -3.80 9.43 3.78
C VAL A 504 -3.16 9.26 2.41
N LEU A 505 -3.82 9.73 1.35
CA LEU A 505 -3.41 9.47 -0.02
C LEU A 505 -2.27 10.36 -0.48
N ILE A 506 -2.34 11.68 -0.24
CA ILE A 506 -1.36 12.65 -0.72
C ILE A 506 -0.24 12.83 0.30
N ASP A 507 -0.58 13.20 1.55
CA ASP A 507 0.41 13.62 2.54
C ASP A 507 1.25 12.44 3.07
N LEU A 508 0.63 11.27 3.24
CA LEU A 508 1.29 10.09 3.81
C LEU A 508 1.72 9.07 2.75
N PHE A 509 0.79 8.57 1.93
CA PHE A 509 1.07 7.56 0.91
C PHE A 509 1.85 8.15 -0.28
N GLY A 510 1.46 9.36 -0.71
CA GLY A 510 2.07 10.14 -1.78
C GLY A 510 3.33 10.91 -1.38
N TYR A 511 3.81 10.75 -0.15
CA TYR A 511 5.07 11.36 0.28
C TYR A 511 6.25 10.90 -0.58
N PHE A 512 6.84 11.83 -1.33
CA PHE A 512 8.05 11.58 -2.10
C PHE A 512 9.31 11.72 -1.22
N PRO A 513 10.20 10.69 -1.20
CA PRO A 513 11.34 10.68 -0.31
C PRO A 513 12.43 11.70 -0.71
N LYS A 514 12.73 12.64 0.19
CA LYS A 514 13.78 13.66 -0.01
C LYS A 514 15.18 13.05 0.03
N HIS A 515 16.19 13.67 -0.58
CA HIS A 515 17.58 13.16 -0.57
C HIS A 515 18.20 12.95 0.82
N MET A 516 17.69 13.58 1.87
CA MET A 516 18.20 13.40 3.24
C MET A 516 17.39 12.43 4.10
N ASP A 517 16.29 11.87 3.58
CA ASP A 517 15.49 10.88 4.30
C ASP A 517 16.27 9.60 4.58
N GLY A 518 15.97 9.00 5.73
CA GLY A 518 16.53 7.73 6.15
C GLY A 518 16.03 6.55 5.32
N MET A 519 16.79 5.46 5.35
CA MET A 519 16.57 4.25 4.58
C MET A 519 15.17 3.66 4.76
N LEU A 520 14.67 3.53 6.00
CA LEU A 520 13.33 2.97 6.26
C LEU A 520 12.21 3.75 5.59
N LYS A 521 12.31 5.08 5.57
CA LYS A 521 11.30 5.95 4.94
C LYS A 521 11.33 5.80 3.42
N ARG A 522 12.52 5.69 2.83
CA ARG A 522 12.69 5.40 1.39
C ARG A 522 12.16 4.02 1.02
N ILE A 523 12.43 3.00 1.83
CA ILE A 523 11.91 1.64 1.61
C ILE A 523 10.38 1.66 1.60
N ARG A 524 9.74 2.25 2.63
CA ARG A 524 8.27 2.37 2.63
C ARG A 524 7.74 3.15 1.45
N ALA A 525 8.47 4.16 0.97
CA ALA A 525 8.06 4.95 -0.17
C ALA A 525 8.15 4.21 -1.51
N THR A 526 9.02 3.20 -1.63
CA THR A 526 9.38 2.54 -2.91
C THR A 526 9.00 1.08 -2.98
N ALA A 527 8.66 0.44 -1.86
CA ALA A 527 8.31 -0.97 -1.79
C ALA A 527 7.02 -1.22 -1.01
N SER A 528 6.26 -2.24 -1.44
CA SER A 528 5.01 -2.67 -0.79
C SER A 528 4.00 -1.53 -0.63
N GLU A 529 3.74 -0.81 -1.71
CA GLU A 529 2.80 0.31 -1.77
C GLU A 529 1.42 -0.06 -1.22
N ASP A 530 0.92 -1.25 -1.57
CA ASP A 530 -0.34 -1.79 -1.08
C ASP A 530 -0.40 -1.86 0.44
N ARG A 531 0.61 -2.49 1.07
CA ARG A 531 0.72 -2.58 2.53
C ARG A 531 0.96 -1.21 3.16
N ASN A 532 1.81 -0.38 2.55
CA ASN A 532 2.11 0.95 3.06
C ASN A 532 0.85 1.81 3.15
N HIS A 533 0.01 1.81 2.13
CA HIS A 533 -1.24 2.57 2.13
C HIS A 533 -2.14 2.16 3.30
N ILE A 534 -2.33 0.86 3.50
CA ILE A 534 -3.21 0.34 4.56
C ILE A 534 -2.60 0.54 5.95
N CYS A 535 -1.29 0.39 6.12
CA CYS A 535 -0.65 0.71 7.39
C CYS A 535 -0.79 2.20 7.75
N GLN A 536 -0.64 3.11 6.77
CA GLN A 536 -0.85 4.54 7.01
C GLN A 536 -2.31 4.86 7.35
N LEU A 537 -3.26 4.21 6.67
CA LEU A 537 -4.69 4.28 7.00
C LEU A 537 -4.96 3.85 8.44
N LEU A 538 -4.47 2.66 8.84
CA LEU A 538 -4.74 2.09 10.17
C LEU A 538 -4.10 2.89 11.31
N VAL A 539 -2.96 3.53 11.06
CA VAL A 539 -2.28 4.41 12.03
C VAL A 539 -3.02 5.75 12.16
N THR A 540 -3.52 6.29 11.04
CA THR A 540 -4.20 7.59 11.00
C THR A 540 -5.64 7.50 11.51
N PHE A 541 -6.35 6.42 11.16
CA PHE A 541 -7.76 6.19 11.48
C PHE A 541 -7.95 4.85 12.20
N PRO A 542 -7.69 4.79 13.53
CA PRO A 542 -7.79 3.56 14.30
C PRO A 542 -9.19 2.93 14.35
N HIS A 543 -10.26 3.68 14.05
CA HIS A 543 -11.62 3.17 13.99
C HIS A 543 -11.91 2.40 12.69
N ALA A 544 -11.21 2.71 11.60
CA ALA A 544 -11.43 2.13 10.28
C ALA A 544 -11.10 0.63 10.25
N GLN A 545 -11.96 -0.19 9.67
CA GLN A 545 -11.77 -1.64 9.61
C GLN A 545 -11.38 -2.11 8.20
N THR A 546 -10.53 -3.12 8.15
CA THR A 546 -10.17 -3.81 6.90
C THR A 546 -10.34 -5.32 7.06
N ARG A 547 -10.90 -5.95 6.02
CA ARG A 547 -11.33 -7.37 6.04
C ARG A 547 -10.77 -8.15 4.85
N GLN A 548 -11.01 -9.46 4.89
CA GLN A 548 -10.64 -10.40 3.85
C GLN A 548 -11.86 -11.23 3.43
N ALA A 549 -12.11 -11.30 2.13
CA ALA A 549 -13.10 -12.16 1.50
C ALA A 549 -12.42 -13.40 0.91
N LEU A 550 -12.39 -14.52 1.65
CA LEU A 550 -11.74 -15.75 1.16
C LEU A 550 -12.48 -16.40 -0.03
N HIS A 551 -13.74 -16.07 -0.24
CA HIS A 551 -14.52 -16.53 -1.39
C HIS A 551 -14.25 -15.71 -2.66
N ALA A 552 -13.70 -14.50 -2.55
CA ALA A 552 -13.31 -13.67 -3.69
C ALA A 552 -11.95 -14.12 -4.22
N ARG A 553 -11.91 -15.03 -5.21
CA ARG A 553 -10.65 -15.60 -5.72
C ARG A 553 -10.15 -14.85 -6.95
N ALA A 554 -8.86 -14.57 -6.95
CA ALA A 554 -8.12 -14.04 -8.08
C ALA A 554 -6.88 -14.91 -8.34
N TYR A 555 -6.58 -15.19 -9.61
CA TYR A 555 -5.44 -16.00 -10.04
C TYR A 555 -4.36 -15.09 -10.62
N THR A 556 -3.14 -15.17 -10.10
CA THR A 556 -2.02 -14.33 -10.53
C THR A 556 -0.82 -15.17 -10.91
N ASP A 557 0.01 -14.65 -11.81
CA ASP A 557 1.26 -15.29 -12.19
C ASP A 557 2.32 -15.17 -11.07
N VAL A 558 3.26 -16.11 -11.06
CA VAL A 558 4.34 -16.16 -10.08
C VAL A 558 5.70 -16.07 -10.76
N PRO A 559 6.73 -15.53 -10.09
CA PRO A 559 8.08 -15.49 -10.64
C PRO A 559 8.56 -16.86 -11.13
N HIS A 560 8.99 -16.99 -12.38
CA HIS A 560 9.51 -18.25 -12.94
C HIS A 560 11.04 -18.39 -12.87
N SER A 561 11.76 -17.34 -12.45
CA SER A 561 13.22 -17.38 -12.34
C SER A 561 13.72 -16.93 -10.96
N TRP A 562 14.84 -17.52 -10.54
CA TRP A 562 15.49 -17.23 -9.26
C TRP A 562 15.76 -15.73 -9.04
N ASN A 563 16.22 -15.04 -10.09
CA ASN A 563 16.53 -13.61 -10.01
C ASN A 563 15.28 -12.74 -9.85
N VAL A 564 14.19 -13.07 -10.55
CA VAL A 564 12.90 -12.36 -10.44
C VAL A 564 12.31 -12.59 -9.05
N PHE A 565 12.37 -13.83 -8.55
CA PHE A 565 11.93 -14.17 -7.21
C PHE A 565 12.69 -13.42 -6.12
N LEU A 566 14.03 -13.46 -6.12
CA LEU A 566 14.83 -12.72 -5.13
C LEU A 566 14.53 -11.22 -5.17
N SER A 567 14.38 -10.65 -6.37
CA SER A 567 14.01 -9.25 -6.56
C SER A 567 12.63 -8.91 -5.98
N GLN A 568 11.64 -9.78 -6.19
CA GLN A 568 10.29 -9.62 -5.62
C GLN A 568 10.31 -9.77 -4.10
N ARG A 569 10.95 -10.82 -3.57
CA ARG A 569 11.00 -11.10 -2.13
C ARG A 569 11.82 -10.09 -1.35
N ARG A 570 12.83 -9.48 -1.95
CA ARG A 570 13.51 -8.31 -1.37
C ARG A 570 12.51 -7.19 -1.08
N ARG A 571 11.71 -6.79 -2.08
CA ARG A 571 10.75 -5.68 -1.94
C ARG A 571 9.67 -6.00 -0.92
N TRP A 572 9.15 -7.22 -0.94
CA TRP A 572 8.13 -7.66 0.00
C TRP A 572 8.65 -7.74 1.44
N THR A 573 9.85 -8.28 1.64
CA THR A 573 10.43 -8.43 2.98
C THR A 573 10.82 -7.08 3.56
N LEU A 574 11.53 -6.23 2.81
CA LEU A 574 11.92 -4.90 3.29
C LEU A 574 10.69 -4.00 3.51
N GLY A 575 9.71 -4.07 2.60
CA GLY A 575 8.43 -3.36 2.76
C GLY A 575 7.62 -3.87 3.95
N ALA A 576 7.57 -5.19 4.18
CA ALA A 576 6.91 -5.78 5.34
C ALA A 576 7.55 -5.31 6.66
N THR A 577 8.87 -5.49 6.81
CA THR A 577 9.61 -5.13 8.03
C THR A 577 9.51 -3.64 8.34
N SER A 578 9.61 -2.78 7.33
CA SER A 578 9.52 -1.33 7.52
C SER A 578 8.11 -0.83 7.88
N ASN A 579 7.07 -1.48 7.36
CA ASN A 579 5.68 -1.21 7.74
C ASN A 579 5.34 -1.80 9.12
N ASP A 580 5.87 -2.98 9.46
CA ASP A 580 5.70 -3.55 10.80
C ASP A 580 6.37 -2.69 11.87
N LEU A 581 7.54 -2.11 11.58
CA LEU A 581 8.16 -1.16 12.48
C LEU A 581 7.30 0.11 12.67
N LEU A 582 6.61 0.57 11.62
CA LEU A 582 5.64 1.67 11.74
C LEU A 582 4.48 1.29 12.66
N LEU A 583 3.84 0.13 12.42
CA LEU A 583 2.72 -0.34 13.23
C LEU A 583 3.10 -0.54 14.69
N PHE A 584 4.25 -1.15 14.96
CA PHE A 584 4.76 -1.38 16.31
C PHE A 584 4.96 -0.07 17.10
N CYS A 585 5.56 0.93 16.46
CA CYS A 585 5.86 2.23 17.06
C CYS A 585 4.64 3.15 17.17
N ALA A 586 3.58 2.91 16.38
CA ALA A 586 2.38 3.71 16.40
C ALA A 586 1.48 3.33 17.59
N TRP A 587 1.35 4.25 18.56
CA TRP A 587 0.59 4.02 19.79
C TRP A 587 -0.92 3.85 19.55
N ASN A 588 -1.43 4.53 18.52
CA ASN A 588 -2.85 4.52 18.15
C ASN A 588 -3.29 3.21 17.47
N THR A 589 -2.36 2.38 17.03
CA THR A 589 -2.65 1.08 16.43
C THR A 589 -3.15 0.10 17.49
N GLN A 590 -4.06 -0.78 17.09
CA GLN A 590 -4.57 -1.86 17.93
C GLN A 590 -3.40 -2.69 18.52
N TRP A 591 -3.46 -2.98 19.83
CA TRP A 591 -2.34 -3.53 20.61
C TRP A 591 -1.85 -4.91 20.14
N TRP A 592 -2.74 -5.78 19.66
CA TRP A 592 -2.39 -7.11 19.16
C TRP A 592 -1.60 -7.01 17.85
N GLU A 593 -2.03 -6.14 16.93
CA GLU A 593 -1.28 -5.88 15.69
C GLU A 593 0.13 -5.35 15.98
N ARG A 594 0.32 -4.58 17.06
CA ARG A 594 1.65 -4.12 17.49
C ARG A 594 2.54 -5.27 17.95
N ILE A 595 1.99 -6.23 18.69
CA ILE A 595 2.72 -7.43 19.13
C ILE A 595 3.12 -8.30 17.94
N VAL A 596 2.19 -8.53 17.01
CA VAL A 596 2.48 -9.30 15.78
C VAL A 596 3.51 -8.59 14.92
N ALA A 597 3.41 -7.27 14.77
CA ALA A 597 4.39 -6.47 14.04
C ALA A 597 5.79 -6.55 14.67
N PHE A 598 5.88 -6.43 16.00
CA PHE A 598 7.12 -6.66 16.73
C PHE A 598 7.69 -8.06 16.49
N SER A 599 6.85 -9.10 16.57
CA SER A 599 7.25 -10.48 16.29
C SER A 599 7.82 -10.64 14.89
N ASN A 600 7.25 -10.01 13.88
CA ASN A 600 7.74 -10.09 12.50
C ASN A 600 9.13 -9.47 12.36
N VAL A 601 9.30 -8.27 12.92
CA VAL A 601 10.59 -7.56 12.92
C VAL A 601 11.65 -8.38 13.67
N LEU A 602 11.28 -8.97 14.81
CA LEU A 602 12.16 -9.83 15.60
C LEU A 602 12.55 -11.09 14.83
N THR A 603 11.58 -11.78 14.22
CA THR A 603 11.80 -13.00 13.41
C THR A 603 12.73 -12.72 12.24
N TRP A 604 12.48 -11.61 11.53
CA TRP A 604 13.35 -11.18 10.44
C TRP A 604 14.76 -10.89 10.96
N SER A 605 14.88 -10.19 12.09
CA SER A 605 16.18 -9.82 12.65
C SER A 605 16.98 -11.02 13.19
N LEU A 606 16.31 -12.06 13.69
CA LEU A 606 16.94 -13.23 14.33
C LEU A 606 16.93 -14.49 13.46
N ASN A 607 16.60 -14.39 12.18
CA ASN A 607 16.39 -15.56 11.32
C ASN A 607 17.62 -16.50 11.26
N VAL A 608 18.84 -15.93 11.22
CA VAL A 608 20.08 -16.72 11.21
C VAL A 608 20.27 -17.48 12.53
N PHE A 609 20.02 -16.81 13.66
CA PHE A 609 20.05 -17.41 14.99
C PHE A 609 19.02 -18.53 15.14
N VAL A 610 17.78 -18.33 14.68
CA VAL A 610 16.72 -19.35 14.76
C VAL A 610 17.15 -20.63 14.06
N ILE A 611 17.75 -20.52 12.88
CA ILE A 611 18.19 -21.70 12.11
C ILE A 611 19.41 -22.36 12.75
N ALA A 612 20.38 -21.59 13.23
CA ALA A 612 21.52 -22.13 13.98
C ALA A 612 21.06 -22.86 15.26
N SER A 613 19.97 -22.41 15.88
CA SER A 613 19.38 -23.01 17.09
C SER A 613 18.68 -24.35 16.82
N ILE A 614 18.31 -24.66 15.58
CA ILE A 614 17.74 -25.98 15.23
C ILE A 614 18.76 -27.09 15.52
N GLY A 615 20.05 -26.86 15.26
CA GLY A 615 21.11 -27.81 15.60
C GLY A 615 21.23 -28.07 17.11
N CYS A 616 21.16 -27.01 17.92
CA CYS A 616 21.15 -27.11 19.39
C CYS A 616 19.92 -27.85 19.90
N MET A 617 18.77 -27.59 19.27
CA MET A 617 17.51 -28.24 19.61
C MET A 617 17.56 -29.75 19.37
N ILE A 618 18.20 -30.21 18.28
CA ILE A 618 18.40 -31.65 18.02
C ILE A 618 19.22 -32.30 19.15
N VAL A 619 20.30 -31.66 19.59
CA VAL A 619 21.12 -32.15 20.72
C VAL A 619 20.34 -32.11 22.04
N ALA A 620 19.53 -31.06 22.26
CA ALA A 620 18.66 -30.95 23.42
C ALA A 620 17.60 -32.06 23.45
N PHE A 621 17.03 -32.44 22.31
CA PHE A 621 16.08 -33.56 22.22
C PHE A 621 16.69 -34.91 22.62
N MET A 622 18.00 -35.08 22.51
CA MET A 622 18.68 -36.30 22.95
C MET A 622 18.99 -36.33 24.45
N SER A 623 18.92 -35.17 25.14
CA SER A 623 19.44 -35.00 26.50
C SER A 623 18.41 -34.50 27.53
N GLN A 624 17.29 -33.94 27.08
CA GLN A 624 16.24 -33.38 27.94
C GLN A 624 15.15 -34.42 28.26
N PRO A 625 14.46 -34.28 29.41
CA PRO A 625 13.38 -35.19 29.76
C PRO A 625 12.23 -35.09 28.74
N TRP A 626 11.67 -36.25 28.41
CA TRP A 626 10.68 -36.41 27.33
C TRP A 626 9.47 -35.47 27.42
N TRP A 627 9.03 -35.10 28.63
CA TRP A 627 7.87 -34.20 28.79
C TRP A 627 8.17 -32.75 28.34
N LEU A 628 9.39 -32.23 28.54
CA LEU A 628 9.80 -30.91 28.02
C LEU A 628 9.85 -30.92 26.48
N ILE A 629 10.35 -32.02 25.93
CA ILE A 629 10.40 -32.26 24.49
C ILE A 629 8.99 -32.26 23.90
N MET A 630 8.04 -32.95 24.53
CA MET A 630 6.65 -33.00 24.08
C MET A 630 5.95 -31.64 24.17
N CYS A 631 6.20 -30.85 25.21
CA CYS A 631 5.66 -29.48 25.31
C CYS A 631 6.16 -28.60 24.15
N PHE A 632 7.46 -28.64 23.87
CA PHE A 632 8.05 -27.84 22.78
C PHE A 632 7.61 -28.33 21.39
N ALA A 633 7.60 -29.65 21.19
CA ALA A 633 7.08 -30.27 19.97
C ALA A 633 5.60 -29.91 19.76
N GLY A 634 4.79 -29.86 20.82
CA GLY A 634 3.40 -29.42 20.76
C GLY A 634 3.24 -28.03 20.16
N VAL A 635 4.04 -27.05 20.60
CA VAL A 635 4.01 -25.67 20.07
C VAL A 635 4.39 -25.61 18.58
N MET A 636 5.28 -26.50 18.11
CA MET A 636 5.63 -26.59 16.68
C MET A 636 4.57 -27.34 15.85
N ILE A 637 3.97 -28.39 16.43
CA ILE A 637 3.01 -29.26 15.73
C ILE A 637 1.68 -28.55 15.53
N ILE A 638 1.23 -27.71 16.47
CA ILE A 638 -0.08 -27.02 16.36
C ILE A 638 -0.21 -26.21 15.06
N PRO A 639 0.73 -25.30 14.69
CA PRO A 639 0.66 -24.61 13.41
C PRO A 639 0.71 -25.55 12.21
N LEU A 640 1.56 -26.58 12.23
CA LEU A 640 1.67 -27.54 11.14
C LEU A 640 0.38 -28.35 10.95
N LEU A 641 -0.26 -28.76 12.04
CA LEU A 641 -1.55 -29.44 12.02
C LEU A 641 -2.64 -28.51 11.48
N TYR A 642 -2.66 -27.25 11.90
CA TYR A 642 -3.58 -26.26 11.34
C TYR A 642 -3.34 -26.07 9.83
N TYR A 643 -2.09 -26.06 9.38
CA TYR A 643 -1.77 -25.98 7.95
C TYR A 643 -2.30 -27.19 7.19
N ALA A 644 -2.19 -28.40 7.74
CA ALA A 644 -2.81 -29.59 7.15
C ALA A 644 -4.35 -29.49 7.15
N ILE A 645 -4.96 -28.98 8.22
CA ILE A 645 -6.42 -28.76 8.30
C ILE A 645 -6.88 -27.72 7.26
N MET A 646 -6.09 -26.70 6.95
CA MET A 646 -6.42 -25.75 5.88
C MET A 646 -6.69 -26.42 4.53
N ALA A 647 -6.07 -27.57 4.27
CA ALA A 647 -6.31 -28.35 3.06
C ALA A 647 -7.76 -28.86 2.95
N THR A 648 -8.53 -28.94 4.05
CA THR A 648 -9.90 -29.46 4.02
C THR A 648 -10.93 -28.40 3.61
N TRP A 649 -10.69 -27.12 3.91
CA TRP A 649 -11.71 -26.08 3.81
C TRP A 649 -11.36 -24.92 2.86
N LEU A 650 -10.08 -24.66 2.57
CA LEU A 650 -9.68 -23.53 1.71
C LEU A 650 -9.51 -23.92 0.23
N PRO A 651 -8.84 -25.03 -0.13
CA PRO A 651 -8.87 -25.56 -1.48
C PRO A 651 -10.21 -26.24 -1.77
N ARG A 652 -10.77 -25.97 -2.95
CA ARG A 652 -12.13 -26.40 -3.33
C ARG A 652 -12.17 -27.81 -3.88
N ASN A 653 -11.17 -28.15 -4.71
CA ASN A 653 -11.16 -29.40 -5.47
C ASN A 653 -9.99 -30.30 -5.04
N LEU A 654 -10.08 -31.60 -5.32
CA LEU A 654 -9.03 -32.57 -4.96
C LEU A 654 -7.66 -32.22 -5.53
N VAL A 655 -7.61 -31.63 -6.72
CA VAL A 655 -6.36 -31.17 -7.36
C VAL A 655 -5.73 -30.05 -6.53
N GLU A 656 -6.48 -29.01 -6.18
CA GLU A 656 -5.95 -27.92 -5.34
C GLU A 656 -5.51 -28.41 -3.96
N ARG A 657 -6.22 -29.40 -3.38
CA ARG A 657 -5.84 -30.02 -2.11
C ARG A 657 -4.51 -30.74 -2.22
N ALA A 658 -4.34 -31.56 -3.25
CA ALA A 658 -3.09 -32.28 -3.50
C ALA A 658 -1.95 -31.30 -3.80
N GLN A 659 -2.22 -30.24 -4.57
CA GLN A 659 -1.25 -29.19 -4.86
C GLN A 659 -0.82 -28.47 -3.58
N PHE A 660 -1.76 -28.12 -2.72
CA PHE A 660 -1.47 -27.45 -1.46
C PHE A 660 -0.72 -28.36 -0.49
N LEU A 661 -1.07 -29.65 -0.37
CA LEU A 661 -0.37 -30.59 0.52
C LEU A 661 1.07 -30.85 0.08
N LEU A 662 1.30 -31.05 -1.23
CA LEU A 662 2.66 -31.19 -1.75
C LEU A 662 3.43 -29.86 -1.64
N GLY A 663 2.78 -28.73 -1.94
CA GLY A 663 3.36 -27.40 -1.73
C GLY A 663 3.71 -27.12 -0.26
N LEU A 664 2.89 -27.58 0.68
CA LEU A 664 3.14 -27.49 2.13
C LEU A 664 4.37 -28.32 2.52
N ALA A 665 4.51 -29.53 1.98
CA ALA A 665 5.72 -30.33 2.20
C ALA A 665 6.95 -29.58 1.69
N VAL A 666 6.91 -29.06 0.45
CA VAL A 666 8.01 -28.26 -0.11
C VAL A 666 8.28 -27.01 0.74
N PHE A 667 7.25 -26.30 1.20
CA PHE A 667 7.38 -25.13 2.06
C PHE A 667 8.07 -25.44 3.38
N VAL A 668 7.72 -26.55 4.04
CA VAL A 668 8.31 -26.95 5.33
C VAL A 668 9.80 -27.30 5.17
N PHE A 669 10.17 -28.03 4.12
CA PHE A 669 11.56 -28.46 3.93
C PHE A 669 12.45 -27.39 3.29
N LEU A 670 11.95 -26.70 2.25
CA LEU A 670 12.74 -25.75 1.46
C LEU A 670 12.63 -24.30 1.98
N GLY A 671 11.53 -23.97 2.65
CA GLY A 671 11.25 -22.61 3.15
C GLY A 671 12.35 -22.01 4.04
N PRO A 672 12.92 -22.73 5.03
CA PRO A 672 14.00 -22.20 5.85
C PRO A 672 15.23 -21.76 5.04
N PHE A 673 15.62 -22.55 4.04
CA PHE A 673 16.77 -22.25 3.17
C PHE A 673 16.48 -21.04 2.26
N LEU A 674 15.29 -20.98 1.67
CA LEU A 674 14.86 -19.85 0.85
C LEU A 674 14.79 -18.55 1.68
N ASN A 675 14.30 -18.63 2.92
CA ASN A 675 14.24 -17.48 3.81
C ASN A 675 15.62 -16.91 4.14
N ILE A 676 16.66 -17.75 4.31
CA ILE A 676 18.04 -17.26 4.47
C ILE A 676 18.52 -16.59 3.18
N ALA A 677 18.34 -17.25 2.03
CA ALA A 677 18.79 -16.70 0.75
C ALA A 677 18.16 -15.33 0.46
N VAL A 678 16.85 -15.21 0.70
CA VAL A 678 16.10 -13.95 0.60
C VAL A 678 16.59 -12.94 1.62
N MET A 679 16.86 -13.33 2.86
CA MET A 679 17.39 -12.43 3.90
C MET A 679 18.72 -11.82 3.49
N LEU A 680 19.69 -12.67 3.11
CA LEU A 680 21.03 -12.23 2.70
C LEU A 680 20.94 -11.31 1.48
N TYR A 681 20.16 -11.70 0.47
CA TYR A 681 19.94 -10.87 -0.71
C TYR A 681 19.28 -9.54 -0.35
N ALA A 682 18.29 -9.54 0.53
CA ALA A 682 17.60 -8.32 0.94
C ALA A 682 18.50 -7.35 1.70
N VAL A 683 19.37 -7.86 2.59
CA VAL A 683 20.32 -7.04 3.34
C VAL A 683 21.42 -6.49 2.42
N VAL A 684 21.95 -7.30 1.51
CA VAL A 684 22.96 -6.86 0.54
C VAL A 684 22.41 -5.80 -0.42
N ASN A 685 21.13 -5.87 -0.77
CA ASN A 685 20.49 -4.97 -1.74
C ASN A 685 19.47 -3.99 -1.13
N MET A 686 19.56 -3.68 0.16
CA MET A 686 18.58 -2.80 0.84
C MET A 686 18.61 -1.32 0.41
N ASP A 687 19.71 -0.89 -0.21
CA ASP A 687 19.90 0.43 -0.81
C ASP A 687 19.45 0.50 -2.28
N ASN A 688 19.00 -0.63 -2.85
CA ASN A 688 18.43 -0.66 -4.19
C ASN A 688 16.93 -0.37 -4.16
N PHE A 689 16.59 0.91 -4.32
CA PHE A 689 15.22 1.41 -4.37
C PHE A 689 14.53 1.24 -5.73
N GLY A 690 15.22 0.71 -6.75
CA GLY A 690 14.62 0.44 -8.06
C GLY A 690 13.81 -0.86 -8.09
N TRP A 691 12.89 -0.96 -9.05
CA TRP A 691 12.05 -2.15 -9.28
C TRP A 691 12.82 -3.42 -9.72
N GLY A 692 14.10 -3.26 -10.11
CA GLY A 692 15.04 -4.35 -10.34
C GLY A 692 14.70 -5.19 -11.58
N LYS A 693 15.26 -6.41 -11.65
CA LYS A 693 15.10 -7.34 -12.78
C LYS A 693 13.70 -7.98 -12.87
N THR A 694 12.75 -7.58 -12.02
CA THR A 694 11.42 -8.22 -11.93
C THR A 694 10.67 -8.12 -13.26
N ARG A 695 10.87 -7.01 -13.97
CA ARG A 695 10.32 -6.76 -15.30
C ARG A 695 11.35 -5.98 -16.10
N LYS A 696 12.16 -6.69 -16.88
CA LYS A 696 13.21 -6.05 -17.70
C LYS A 696 12.53 -5.26 -18.82
N VAL A 697 12.93 -4.01 -18.96
CA VAL A 697 12.54 -3.18 -20.10
C VAL A 697 13.56 -3.39 -21.21
N VAL A 698 13.07 -3.50 -22.45
CA VAL A 698 13.93 -3.34 -23.62
C VAL A 698 13.96 -1.85 -23.95
N THR A 699 15.11 -1.22 -23.77
CA THR A 699 15.35 0.16 -24.24
C THR A 699 15.81 0.11 -25.70
N ASP A 700 15.30 1.00 -26.54
CA ASP A 700 15.63 1.07 -27.97
C ASP A 700 17.14 1.29 -28.23
N ASP A 701 17.88 1.86 -27.26
CA ASP A 701 19.35 1.94 -27.27
C ASP A 701 20.08 0.58 -27.43
N SER A 702 19.38 -0.53 -27.13
CA SER A 702 19.91 -1.88 -27.28
C SER A 702 20.00 -2.29 -28.76
N GLU A 703 19.06 -1.81 -29.59
CA GLU A 703 19.03 -2.06 -31.03
C GLU A 703 20.02 -1.14 -31.77
N GLU A 704 20.26 0.09 -31.29
CA GLU A 704 21.33 0.94 -31.84
C GLU A 704 22.73 0.37 -31.58
N LYS A 705 22.96 -0.23 -30.41
CA LYS A 705 24.25 -0.91 -30.10
C LYS A 705 24.43 -2.24 -30.83
N ALA A 706 23.34 -2.93 -31.19
CA ALA A 706 23.39 -4.12 -32.04
C ALA A 706 23.64 -3.74 -33.50
N SER A 707 22.97 -2.70 -34.00
CA SER A 707 23.13 -2.19 -35.37
C SER A 707 24.50 -1.55 -35.61
N GLN A 708 25.12 -0.93 -34.60
CA GLN A 708 26.51 -0.43 -34.69
C GLN A 708 27.56 -1.55 -34.71
N LYS A 709 27.22 -2.78 -34.30
CA LYS A 709 28.14 -3.93 -34.37
C LYS A 709 28.07 -4.71 -35.68
N GLU A 710 26.97 -4.59 -36.43
CA GLU A 710 26.83 -5.22 -37.76
C GLU A 710 27.30 -4.31 -38.92
N GLY A 711 27.58 -3.03 -38.67
CA GLY A 711 28.01 -2.06 -39.68
C GLY A 711 29.52 -1.93 -39.95
N VAL A 712 30.37 -2.76 -39.33
CA VAL A 712 31.84 -2.69 -39.52
C VAL A 712 32.39 -4.05 -39.94
N TYR A 713 32.10 -4.47 -41.17
CA TYR A 713 32.90 -5.50 -41.86
C TYR A 713 32.69 -5.45 -43.38
N SER A 714 33.42 -4.56 -44.07
CA SER A 714 33.90 -4.77 -45.44
C SER A 714 34.83 -3.62 -45.85
N ASP A 715 36.12 -3.75 -45.53
CA ASP A 715 37.22 -3.48 -46.48
C ASP A 715 38.55 -3.56 -45.75
N SER A 716 39.35 -4.58 -46.08
CA SER A 716 40.81 -4.50 -46.15
C SER A 716 41.37 -5.87 -46.54
N SER A 717 41.47 -6.07 -47.85
CA SER A 717 42.49 -6.94 -48.44
C SER A 717 43.86 -6.28 -48.27
N LEU A 718 44.82 -6.94 -47.61
CA LEU A 718 46.22 -7.13 -48.05
C LEU A 718 47.15 -7.60 -46.91
N THR A 719 48.01 -8.56 -47.28
CA THR A 719 49.35 -8.92 -46.75
C THR A 719 49.51 -9.70 -45.42
N GLU A 720 49.65 -11.04 -45.60
CA GLU A 720 50.77 -11.95 -45.23
C GLU A 720 51.42 -12.02 -43.82
N PRO A 721 52.03 -13.18 -43.46
CA PRO A 721 51.95 -13.77 -42.11
C PRO A 721 53.29 -13.86 -41.37
N LYS A 722 53.27 -13.90 -40.02
CA LYS A 722 54.35 -14.49 -39.19
C LYS A 722 53.85 -15.09 -37.87
N GLU A 723 53.80 -16.42 -37.85
CA GLU A 723 54.36 -17.35 -36.86
C GLU A 723 54.83 -16.80 -35.49
N LYS A 724 54.26 -17.32 -34.38
CA LYS A 724 55.00 -18.08 -33.33
C LYS A 724 54.13 -18.54 -32.14
N ALA A 725 54.48 -19.74 -31.67
CA ALA A 725 54.21 -20.47 -30.41
C ALA A 725 53.90 -19.59 -29.17
N GLY A 726 53.10 -20.00 -28.17
CA GLY A 726 53.02 -21.29 -27.49
C GLY A 726 53.58 -21.16 -26.06
N THR A 727 52.99 -21.89 -25.09
CA THR A 727 53.22 -21.95 -23.61
C THR A 727 52.38 -20.95 -22.80
N GLY A 728 51.62 -21.32 -21.76
CA GLY A 728 51.55 -22.55 -20.97
C GLY A 728 51.83 -22.24 -19.50
N VAL A 729 50.76 -22.05 -18.70
CA VAL A 729 50.43 -22.61 -17.36
C VAL A 729 49.07 -22.02 -16.98
#